data_AF-A0A1H9NAC8-F1
#
_entry.id   AF-A0A1H9NAC8-F1
#
_cell.length_a   1.000
_cell.length_b   1.000
_cell.length_c   1.000
_cell.angle_alpha   90.00
_cell.angle_beta   90.00
_cell.angle_gamma   90.00
#
_symmetry.space_group_name_H-M   'P 1'
#
loop_
_entity.id
_entity.type
_entity.pdbx_description
1 polymer ?
#
loop_
_entity_poly.entity_id
_entity_poly.type
_entity_poly.pdbx_seq_one_letter_code
_entity_poly.pdbx_strand_id
1 'polypeptide(L)'
;MAVGALEASGLTWRPYARATPTLVDVGLRFAPGERVLLAGASGSGKSTLLRGLAGLLDDSEGELVGQVTLGGRDPQERPGAVGLLLQDPRAGVVAEHVGRDVAFGPENRSQPPATIRSRVVDALGAVAFPYGAERPTAALSGGEGARLALAGALALGPEVLLLDEPTAMLDAAAATRVVAAVREAADAAGVTLVVAEHQLGPWLDVCDRLVVLDGGRVLADGAVRDVLSARAPALLAAGVWVPGAPDPEPLALALPDRGRAAAGLRWRGLRVAAPDGHALVEDAAGELAAGESLAVVGPSGAGKSTLLRVLAGLERPAAGTADLRTEDGWTPLPTVAASSPVLARHVGWAPQDSESAFTARTVLEEVRATGEVLHAGDPERLAASRARADLLVEALGLTALRDENPYAVSGGEQRRVVLAAATAHDPAVVLLDEPTVGQDRQTWAAVAGVLDAVQRSGSAVVATTHDPRLAARLGTRLALDGHAPTALEPADHHVRPVHEPGLPPAGRCNPLALLGTAVLAGVGSFAVTDALVGLLTLTVTLLLSPFAVRRVRPVLLRLAPVGLAALSVGWSTLLLNAGGAFSPGSGALAAKEVTRILCLVVPGALLVGLLRPSTLADALGQRLRLPARPVVTASAGLLRLDDFARSWRAMAQVRHVRGLAPRRSPVARVRQAASLTLGLLVHALRAAQELSVAMDARGFAAVRRRTYALPSTFGRADAVCLLVGVLLLVLPWTLGTVLGAR
;
A
#
# COMPACT_ATOMS: atom_id res chain seq x y z
N MET A 1 -21.11 11.92 -30.87
CA MET A 1 -21.87 10.65 -30.80
C MET A 1 -22.63 10.68 -29.49
N ALA A 2 -23.92 10.35 -29.48
CA ALA A 2 -24.69 10.29 -28.24
C ALA A 2 -24.08 9.23 -27.31
N VAL A 3 -23.88 9.58 -26.04
CA VAL A 3 -23.43 8.65 -25.00
C VAL A 3 -24.47 7.54 -24.90
N GLY A 4 -24.04 6.28 -25.02
CA GLY A 4 -24.93 5.13 -24.90
C GLY A 4 -25.23 4.82 -23.43
N ALA A 5 -26.37 4.21 -23.14
CA ALA A 5 -26.66 3.70 -21.80
C ALA A 5 -25.66 2.58 -21.43
N LEU A 6 -25.35 2.48 -20.13
CA LEU A 6 -24.61 1.36 -19.56
C LEU A 6 -25.62 0.34 -19.04
N GLU A 7 -25.46 -0.92 -19.41
CA GLU A 7 -26.44 -1.98 -19.12
C GLU A 7 -25.73 -3.26 -18.65
N ALA A 8 -26.15 -3.78 -17.51
CA ALA A 8 -25.84 -5.14 -17.05
C ALA A 8 -27.10 -6.01 -17.23
N SER A 9 -26.97 -7.14 -17.91
CA SER A 9 -28.08 -8.05 -18.21
C SER A 9 -27.81 -9.45 -17.66
N GLY A 10 -28.54 -9.83 -16.61
CA GLY A 10 -28.45 -11.16 -15.98
C GLY A 10 -27.08 -11.46 -15.39
N LEU A 11 -26.36 -10.43 -14.93
CA LEU A 11 -24.96 -10.53 -14.53
C LEU A 11 -24.82 -11.40 -13.26
N THR A 12 -24.15 -12.53 -13.41
CA THR A 12 -23.79 -13.45 -12.31
C THR A 12 -22.28 -13.66 -12.34
N TRP A 13 -21.64 -13.55 -11.19
CA TRP A 13 -20.19 -13.70 -11.08
C TRP A 13 -19.83 -14.58 -9.89
N ARG A 14 -19.05 -15.64 -10.15
CA ARG A 14 -18.50 -16.52 -9.13
C ARG A 14 -16.99 -16.63 -9.30
N PRO A 15 -16.18 -15.98 -8.43
CA PRO A 15 -14.74 -16.18 -8.43
C PRO A 15 -14.38 -17.64 -8.14
N TYR A 16 -13.32 -18.18 -8.75
CA TYR A 16 -12.87 -19.55 -8.46
C TYR A 16 -12.43 -19.75 -7.00
N ALA A 17 -12.03 -18.66 -6.34
CA ALA A 17 -11.65 -18.65 -4.93
C ALA A 17 -12.85 -18.75 -3.96
N ARG A 18 -14.10 -18.76 -4.44
CA ARG A 18 -15.31 -18.82 -3.61
C ARG A 18 -16.25 -19.94 -4.05
N ALA A 19 -16.86 -20.60 -3.06
CA ALA A 19 -17.89 -21.61 -3.30
C ALA A 19 -19.20 -20.98 -3.82
N THR A 20 -19.55 -19.79 -3.34
CA THR A 20 -20.81 -19.10 -3.68
C THR A 20 -20.57 -17.93 -4.63
N PRO A 21 -21.51 -17.62 -5.55
CA PRO A 21 -21.42 -16.42 -6.39
C PRO A 21 -21.43 -15.13 -5.55
N THR A 22 -20.68 -14.12 -6.00
CA THR A 22 -20.66 -12.78 -5.40
C THR A 22 -21.77 -11.89 -5.98
N LEU A 23 -22.15 -12.11 -7.24
CA LEU A 23 -23.29 -11.47 -7.90
C LEU A 23 -24.22 -12.55 -8.44
N VAL A 24 -25.53 -12.33 -8.36
CA VAL A 24 -26.53 -13.28 -8.82
C VAL A 24 -27.64 -12.54 -9.58
N ASP A 25 -27.70 -12.80 -10.88
CA ASP A 25 -28.76 -12.33 -11.79
C ASP A 25 -29.02 -10.81 -11.69
N VAL A 26 -27.96 -10.01 -11.75
CA VAL A 26 -28.05 -8.55 -11.65
C VAL A 26 -28.41 -7.96 -13.01
N GLY A 27 -29.61 -7.39 -13.10
CA GLY A 27 -30.10 -6.61 -14.24
C GLY A 27 -30.24 -5.13 -13.88
N LEU A 28 -29.39 -4.27 -14.45
CA LEU A 28 -29.40 -2.82 -14.18
C LEU A 28 -29.12 -2.03 -15.46
N ARG A 29 -29.83 -0.92 -15.64
CA ARG A 29 -29.61 0.04 -16.74
C ARG A 29 -29.36 1.43 -16.16
N PHE A 30 -28.30 2.06 -16.64
CA PHE A 30 -27.87 3.41 -16.26
C PHE A 30 -27.99 4.31 -17.50
N ALA A 31 -28.87 5.30 -17.43
CA ALA A 31 -29.09 6.25 -18.51
C ALA A 31 -27.94 7.29 -18.57
N PRO A 32 -27.62 7.85 -19.76
CA PRO A 32 -26.60 8.89 -19.88
C PRO A 32 -26.84 10.07 -18.94
N GLY A 33 -25.83 10.43 -18.14
CA GLY A 33 -25.88 11.54 -17.18
C GLY A 33 -26.63 11.22 -15.89
N GLU A 34 -27.14 9.99 -15.73
CA GLU A 34 -27.77 9.54 -14.49
C GLU A 34 -26.75 9.45 -13.35
N ARG A 35 -27.20 9.76 -12.13
CA ARG A 35 -26.38 9.74 -10.91
C ARG A 35 -26.97 8.73 -9.94
N VAL A 36 -26.26 7.61 -9.77
CA VAL A 36 -26.72 6.46 -8.99
C VAL A 36 -25.82 6.24 -7.78
N LEU A 37 -26.46 6.14 -6.62
CA LEU A 37 -25.83 5.69 -5.38
C LEU A 37 -26.05 4.19 -5.22
N LEU A 38 -24.97 3.43 -5.10
CA LEU A 38 -24.96 1.99 -4.89
C LEU A 38 -24.66 1.69 -3.41
N ALA A 39 -25.65 1.17 -2.70
CA ALA A 39 -25.55 0.83 -1.29
C ALA A 39 -25.64 -0.69 -1.05
N GLY A 40 -25.28 -1.14 0.15
CA GLY A 40 -25.37 -2.54 0.55
C GLY A 40 -24.38 -2.89 1.65
N ALA A 41 -24.64 -4.00 2.34
CA ALA A 41 -23.74 -4.53 3.36
C ALA A 41 -22.31 -4.79 2.85
N SER A 42 -21.37 -4.98 3.76
CA SER A 42 -20.02 -5.40 3.39
C SER A 42 -20.11 -6.81 2.78
N GLY A 43 -19.45 -7.02 1.64
CA GLY A 43 -19.54 -8.29 0.89
C GLY A 43 -20.79 -8.47 0.02
N SER A 44 -21.69 -7.48 -0.10
CA SER A 44 -22.89 -7.58 -0.95
C SER A 44 -22.64 -7.57 -2.47
N GLY A 45 -21.38 -7.37 -2.90
CA GLY A 45 -20.97 -7.38 -4.31
C GLY A 45 -20.81 -6.01 -4.97
N LYS A 46 -20.88 -4.89 -4.23
CA LYS A 46 -20.75 -3.51 -4.78
C LYS A 46 -19.52 -3.32 -5.68
N SER A 47 -18.32 -3.55 -5.13
CA SER A 47 -17.04 -3.42 -5.85
C SER A 47 -16.96 -4.39 -7.04
N THR A 48 -17.50 -5.61 -6.89
CA THR A 48 -17.58 -6.59 -7.96
C THR A 48 -18.49 -6.12 -9.10
N LEU A 49 -19.65 -5.52 -8.77
CA LEU A 49 -20.54 -4.94 -9.77
C LEU A 49 -19.85 -3.79 -10.49
N LEU A 50 -19.16 -2.88 -9.80
CA LEU A 50 -18.42 -1.78 -10.45
C LEU A 50 -17.32 -2.31 -11.39
N ARG A 51 -16.59 -3.36 -11.01
CA ARG A 51 -15.61 -4.02 -11.90
C ARG A 51 -16.29 -4.65 -13.12
N GLY A 52 -17.44 -5.30 -12.92
CA GLY A 52 -18.26 -5.83 -14.02
C GLY A 52 -18.73 -4.75 -14.97
N LEU A 53 -19.23 -3.64 -14.43
CA LEU A 53 -19.66 -2.46 -15.20
C LEU A 53 -18.51 -1.81 -15.99
N ALA A 54 -17.28 -1.91 -15.50
CA ALA A 54 -16.08 -1.49 -16.22
C ALA A 54 -15.58 -2.53 -17.25
N GLY A 55 -16.19 -3.72 -17.34
CA GLY A 55 -15.74 -4.82 -18.18
C GLY A 55 -14.43 -5.47 -17.71
N LEU A 56 -14.17 -5.46 -16.40
CA LEU A 56 -12.92 -5.97 -15.81
C LEU A 56 -13.08 -7.36 -15.15
N LEU A 57 -14.25 -7.98 -15.23
CA LEU A 57 -14.44 -9.37 -14.81
C LEU A 57 -14.05 -10.28 -15.99
N ASP A 58 -13.13 -11.21 -15.75
CA ASP A 58 -12.58 -12.09 -16.77
C ASP A 58 -12.77 -13.56 -16.39
N ASP A 59 -13.08 -14.41 -17.37
CA ASP A 59 -13.35 -15.85 -17.17
C ASP A 59 -12.13 -16.64 -16.66
N SER A 60 -10.92 -16.04 -16.71
CA SER A 60 -9.72 -16.62 -16.11
C SER A 60 -9.74 -16.58 -14.58
N GLU A 61 -10.54 -15.71 -13.96
CA GLU A 61 -10.61 -15.53 -12.50
C GLU A 61 -11.90 -16.08 -11.87
N GLY A 62 -12.88 -16.47 -12.68
CA GLY A 62 -14.16 -17.00 -12.23
C GLY A 62 -15.10 -17.33 -13.37
N GLU A 63 -16.34 -17.68 -13.01
CA GLU A 63 -17.42 -17.92 -13.96
C GLU A 63 -18.25 -16.64 -14.09
N LEU A 64 -18.26 -16.06 -15.29
CA LEU A 64 -19.11 -14.95 -15.67
C LEU A 64 -20.30 -15.43 -16.50
N VAL A 65 -21.52 -15.07 -16.08
CA VAL A 65 -22.76 -15.27 -16.85
C VAL A 65 -23.46 -13.93 -17.02
N GLY A 66 -24.07 -13.72 -18.18
CA GLY A 66 -24.68 -12.44 -18.57
C GLY A 66 -23.71 -11.58 -19.36
N GLN A 67 -24.03 -10.29 -19.51
CA GLN A 67 -23.18 -9.36 -20.25
C GLN A 67 -23.33 -7.93 -19.71
N VAL A 68 -22.28 -7.14 -19.93
CA VAL A 68 -22.27 -5.68 -19.70
C VAL A 68 -22.02 -4.98 -21.01
N THR A 69 -22.81 -3.95 -21.32
CA THR A 69 -22.61 -3.14 -22.53
C THR A 69 -22.68 -1.64 -22.25
N LEU A 70 -21.92 -0.85 -23.01
CA LEU A 70 -21.94 0.60 -23.05
C LEU A 70 -22.29 1.07 -24.48
N GLY A 71 -23.55 1.46 -24.68
CA GLY A 71 -24.06 1.75 -26.02
C GLY A 71 -24.06 0.52 -26.94
N GLY A 72 -24.38 -0.66 -26.38
CA GLY A 72 -24.48 -1.92 -27.12
C GLY A 72 -23.15 -2.60 -27.46
N ARG A 73 -22.03 -2.13 -26.90
CA ARG A 73 -20.69 -2.74 -27.06
C ARG A 73 -20.08 -3.03 -25.71
N ASP A 74 -19.13 -3.96 -25.63
CA ASP A 74 -18.38 -4.21 -24.41
C ASP A 74 -17.63 -2.93 -23.96
N PRO A 75 -17.67 -2.55 -22.67
CA PRO A 75 -16.91 -1.41 -22.15
C PRO A 75 -15.41 -1.41 -22.53
N GLN A 76 -14.77 -2.59 -22.59
CA GLN A 76 -13.36 -2.76 -22.95
C GLN A 76 -13.08 -2.46 -24.43
N GLU A 77 -14.08 -2.56 -25.31
CA GLU A 77 -13.96 -2.13 -26.70
C GLU A 77 -13.90 -0.60 -26.84
N ARG A 78 -14.19 0.14 -25.76
CA ARG A 78 -14.11 1.61 -25.71
C ARG A 78 -13.18 2.06 -24.57
N PRO A 79 -11.85 1.83 -24.67
CA PRO A 79 -10.91 2.11 -23.59
C PRO A 79 -11.00 3.56 -23.10
N GLY A 80 -11.23 3.71 -21.79
CA GLY A 80 -11.38 5.00 -21.12
C GLY A 80 -12.73 5.69 -21.30
N ALA A 81 -13.73 5.04 -21.90
CA ALA A 81 -15.12 5.49 -21.85
C ALA A 81 -15.74 5.25 -20.46
N VAL A 82 -15.24 4.24 -19.73
CA VAL A 82 -15.52 4.05 -18.31
C VAL A 82 -14.27 4.41 -17.50
N GLY A 83 -14.40 5.35 -16.57
CA GLY A 83 -13.40 5.64 -15.56
C GLY A 83 -13.77 4.92 -14.27
N LEU A 84 -12.83 4.20 -13.66
CA LEU A 84 -13.04 3.49 -12.40
C LEU A 84 -12.03 3.99 -11.35
N LEU A 85 -12.54 4.44 -10.20
CA LEU A 85 -11.78 4.65 -8.98
C LEU A 85 -11.96 3.43 -8.09
N LEU A 86 -10.85 2.76 -7.73
CA LEU A 86 -10.83 1.58 -6.87
C LEU A 86 -10.86 1.96 -5.38
N GLN A 87 -11.32 1.03 -4.53
CA GLN A 87 -11.43 1.19 -3.08
C GLN A 87 -10.12 1.59 -2.39
N ASP A 88 -8.95 1.09 -2.83
CA ASP A 88 -7.65 1.65 -2.45
C ASP A 88 -7.09 2.53 -3.59
N PRO A 89 -7.19 3.87 -3.47
CA PRO A 89 -6.66 4.80 -4.45
C PRO A 89 -5.14 4.69 -4.66
N ARG A 90 -4.39 4.25 -3.65
CA ARG A 90 -2.93 4.17 -3.70
C ARG A 90 -2.43 2.89 -4.37
N ALA A 91 -3.22 1.82 -4.32
CA ALA A 91 -2.94 0.61 -5.08
C ALA A 91 -2.85 0.90 -6.60
N GLY A 92 -3.54 1.94 -7.08
CA GLY A 92 -3.52 2.37 -8.48
C GLY A 92 -2.36 3.28 -8.91
N VAL A 93 -1.46 3.70 -8.02
CA VAL A 93 -0.35 4.59 -8.42
C VAL A 93 0.68 3.82 -9.27
N VAL A 94 1.01 4.39 -10.43
CA VAL A 94 1.89 3.81 -11.47
C VAL A 94 3.10 4.70 -11.80
N ALA A 95 3.12 5.94 -11.31
CA ALA A 95 4.24 6.86 -11.55
C ALA A 95 4.74 7.55 -10.27
N GLU A 96 6.00 7.98 -10.30
CA GLU A 96 6.69 8.65 -9.19
C GLU A 96 6.11 10.04 -8.88
N HIS A 97 5.49 10.69 -9.87
CA HIS A 97 5.03 12.07 -9.78
C HIS A 97 3.57 12.20 -10.23
N VAL A 98 2.83 13.08 -9.57
CA VAL A 98 1.40 13.33 -9.76
C VAL A 98 1.04 13.50 -11.24
N GLY A 99 1.71 14.40 -11.96
CA GLY A 99 1.38 14.68 -13.36
C GLY A 99 1.65 13.51 -14.31
N ARG A 100 2.66 12.67 -14.00
CA ARG A 100 2.93 11.45 -14.79
C ARG A 100 1.88 10.37 -14.52
N ASP A 101 1.40 10.27 -13.29
CA ASP A 101 0.37 9.31 -12.91
C ASP A 101 -0.97 9.63 -13.59
N VAL A 102 -1.39 10.90 -13.55
CA VAL A 102 -2.60 11.37 -14.23
C VAL A 102 -2.49 11.23 -15.76
N ALA A 103 -1.30 11.41 -16.33
CA ALA A 103 -1.05 11.23 -17.76
C ALA A 103 -1.18 9.77 -18.24
N PHE A 104 -1.13 8.79 -17.33
CA PHE A 104 -1.06 7.36 -17.69
C PHE A 104 -2.21 6.90 -18.59
N GLY A 105 -3.45 7.24 -18.24
CA GLY A 105 -4.63 6.89 -19.03
C GLY A 105 -4.62 7.53 -20.43
N PRO A 106 -4.49 8.86 -20.55
CA PRO A 106 -4.32 9.54 -21.83
C PRO A 106 -3.18 8.99 -22.73
N GLU A 107 -2.05 8.61 -22.14
CA GLU A 107 -0.91 7.99 -22.85
C GLU A 107 -1.30 6.63 -23.45
N ASN A 108 -2.01 5.80 -22.69
CA ASN A 108 -2.52 4.50 -23.13
C ASN A 108 -3.56 4.65 -24.25
N ARG A 109 -4.33 5.73 -24.24
CA ARG A 109 -5.26 6.11 -25.31
C ARG A 109 -4.58 6.67 -26.56
N SER A 110 -3.25 6.68 -26.63
CA SER A 110 -2.49 7.24 -27.76
C SER A 110 -2.84 8.70 -28.08
N GLN A 111 -3.22 9.49 -27.08
CA GLN A 111 -3.57 10.90 -27.31
C GLN A 111 -2.34 11.74 -27.67
N PRO A 112 -2.49 12.84 -28.43
CA PRO A 112 -1.37 13.73 -28.71
C PRO A 112 -0.75 14.31 -27.43
N PRO A 113 0.59 14.47 -27.33
CA PRO A 113 1.24 14.97 -26.12
C PRO A 113 0.74 16.33 -25.61
N ALA A 114 0.30 17.22 -26.51
CA ALA A 114 -0.31 18.49 -26.12
C ALA A 114 -1.67 18.28 -25.43
N THR A 115 -2.51 17.40 -25.97
CA THR A 115 -3.80 17.02 -25.37
C THR A 115 -3.61 16.35 -24.02
N ILE A 116 -2.64 15.44 -23.90
CA ILE A 116 -2.31 14.78 -22.62
C ILE A 116 -1.98 15.84 -21.56
N ARG A 117 -1.09 16.79 -21.89
CA ARG A 117 -0.67 17.84 -20.95
C ARG A 117 -1.83 18.76 -20.55
N SER A 118 -2.73 19.11 -21.47
CA SER A 118 -3.95 19.87 -21.14
C SER A 118 -4.83 19.08 -20.18
N ARG A 119 -5.13 17.82 -20.49
CA ARG A 119 -5.99 16.98 -19.66
C ARG A 119 -5.46 16.76 -18.26
N VAL A 120 -4.14 16.70 -18.07
CA VAL A 120 -3.56 16.62 -16.72
C VAL A 120 -3.85 17.89 -15.93
N VAL A 121 -3.69 19.07 -16.54
CA VAL A 121 -4.02 20.35 -15.90
C VAL A 121 -5.50 20.40 -15.56
N ASP A 122 -6.36 20.06 -16.52
CA ASP A 122 -7.82 20.10 -16.36
C ASP A 122 -8.28 19.13 -15.25
N ALA A 123 -7.75 17.91 -15.22
CA ALA A 123 -8.12 16.91 -14.23
C ALA A 123 -7.61 17.24 -12.81
N LEU A 124 -6.39 17.76 -12.67
CA LEU A 124 -5.88 18.22 -11.38
C LEU A 124 -6.64 19.46 -10.88
N GLY A 125 -7.04 20.34 -11.79
CA GLY A 125 -7.90 21.49 -11.49
C GLY A 125 -9.30 21.06 -11.02
N ALA A 126 -9.92 20.11 -11.72
CA ALA A 126 -11.27 19.62 -11.41
C ALA A 126 -11.39 18.96 -10.03
N VAL A 127 -10.29 18.44 -9.48
CA VAL A 127 -10.28 17.87 -8.12
C VAL A 127 -9.70 18.83 -7.07
N ALA A 128 -9.45 20.09 -7.43
CA ALA A 128 -8.77 21.06 -6.59
C ALA A 128 -7.49 20.48 -5.94
N PHE A 129 -6.66 19.83 -6.74
CA PHE A 129 -5.45 19.18 -6.22
C PHE A 129 -4.49 20.25 -5.67
N PRO A 130 -4.00 20.10 -4.42
CA PRO A 130 -3.31 21.21 -3.73
C PRO A 130 -1.84 21.40 -4.14
N TYR A 131 -1.27 20.50 -4.95
CA TYR A 131 0.17 20.51 -5.28
C TYR A 131 0.41 20.50 -6.79
N GLY A 132 1.61 20.93 -7.19
CA GLY A 132 2.03 20.90 -8.59
C GLY A 132 2.17 19.48 -9.15
N ALA A 133 2.23 19.38 -10.47
CA ALA A 133 2.38 18.12 -11.20
C ALA A 133 3.69 17.36 -10.84
N GLU A 134 4.69 18.06 -10.32
CA GLU A 134 5.98 17.51 -9.90
C GLU A 134 5.98 16.98 -8.45
N ARG A 135 4.86 17.02 -7.73
CA ARG A 135 4.77 16.45 -6.38
C ARG A 135 5.03 14.93 -6.43
N PRO A 136 5.93 14.38 -5.60
CA PRO A 136 6.11 12.95 -5.51
C PRO A 136 4.85 12.25 -4.97
N THR A 137 4.42 11.18 -5.64
CA THR A 137 3.22 10.41 -5.25
C THR A 137 3.39 9.71 -3.90
N ALA A 138 4.61 9.29 -3.57
CA ALA A 138 4.95 8.71 -2.27
C ALA A 138 4.79 9.67 -1.08
N ALA A 139 4.71 10.99 -1.33
CA ALA A 139 4.59 12.02 -0.31
C ALA A 139 3.14 12.50 -0.09
N LEU A 140 2.16 11.84 -0.73
CA LEU A 140 0.75 12.18 -0.61
C LEU A 140 0.13 11.46 0.60
N SER A 141 -0.78 12.12 1.32
CA SER A 141 -1.68 11.54 2.31
C SER A 141 -2.76 10.66 1.65
N GLY A 142 -3.59 9.97 2.46
CA GLY A 142 -4.66 9.10 1.94
C GLY A 142 -5.69 9.87 1.11
N GLY A 143 -6.20 10.98 1.67
CA GLY A 143 -7.15 11.85 0.96
C GLY A 143 -6.57 12.56 -0.26
N GLU A 144 -5.27 12.84 -0.29
CA GLU A 144 -4.59 13.33 -1.48
C GLU A 144 -4.42 12.24 -2.53
N GLY A 145 -4.15 11.00 -2.12
CA GLY A 145 -4.16 9.83 -3.00
C GLY A 145 -5.53 9.59 -3.64
N ALA A 146 -6.62 9.73 -2.88
CA ALA A 146 -7.99 9.64 -3.41
C ALA A 146 -8.26 10.70 -4.49
N ARG A 147 -7.88 11.96 -4.24
CA ARG A 147 -8.00 13.03 -5.24
C ARG A 147 -7.12 12.79 -6.48
N LEU A 148 -5.90 12.25 -6.30
CA LEU A 148 -5.04 11.87 -7.42
C LEU A 148 -5.69 10.78 -8.28
N ALA A 149 -6.23 9.73 -7.67
CA ALA A 149 -6.89 8.65 -8.38
C ALA A 149 -8.12 9.15 -9.15
N LEU A 150 -8.92 10.04 -8.53
CA LEU A 150 -10.05 10.70 -9.20
C LEU A 150 -9.58 11.53 -10.40
N ALA A 151 -8.51 12.32 -10.27
CA ALA A 151 -7.93 13.05 -11.40
C ALA A 151 -7.46 12.10 -12.51
N GLY A 152 -6.84 10.98 -12.18
CA GLY A 152 -6.45 9.94 -13.14
C GLY A 152 -7.64 9.35 -13.91
N ALA A 153 -8.76 9.11 -13.23
CA ALA A 153 -10.00 8.63 -13.86
C ALA A 153 -10.63 9.72 -14.76
N LEU A 154 -10.67 10.98 -14.31
CA LEU A 154 -11.21 12.10 -15.08
C LEU A 154 -10.36 12.45 -16.31
N ALA A 155 -9.04 12.29 -16.24
CA ALA A 155 -8.14 12.53 -17.37
C ALA A 155 -8.44 11.62 -18.57
N LEU A 156 -9.09 10.47 -18.37
CA LEU A 156 -9.57 9.62 -19.46
C LEU A 156 -10.65 10.31 -20.33
N GLY A 157 -11.32 11.34 -19.80
CA GLY A 157 -12.52 11.93 -20.37
C GLY A 157 -13.65 10.90 -20.48
N PRO A 158 -14.07 10.27 -19.37
CA PRO A 158 -15.01 9.16 -19.38
C PRO A 158 -16.46 9.61 -19.66
N GLU A 159 -17.25 8.71 -20.25
CA GLU A 159 -18.70 8.80 -20.41
C GLU A 159 -19.44 8.29 -19.16
N VAL A 160 -18.81 7.36 -18.44
CA VAL A 160 -19.28 6.80 -17.17
C VAL A 160 -18.14 6.88 -16.15
N LEU A 161 -18.42 7.42 -14.97
CA LEU A 161 -17.52 7.43 -13.83
C LEU A 161 -18.07 6.50 -12.74
N LEU A 162 -17.29 5.46 -12.42
CA LEU A 162 -17.57 4.48 -11.38
C LEU A 162 -16.64 4.74 -10.20
N LEU A 163 -17.20 4.96 -9.02
CA LEU A 163 -16.45 5.26 -7.81
C LEU A 163 -16.71 4.20 -6.75
N ASP A 164 -15.68 3.43 -6.38
CA ASP A 164 -15.74 2.40 -5.36
C ASP A 164 -15.27 2.97 -4.02
N GLU A 165 -16.22 3.33 -3.15
CA GLU A 165 -15.99 3.89 -1.81
C GLU A 165 -14.98 5.07 -1.77
N PRO A 166 -15.19 6.12 -2.59
CA PRO A 166 -14.23 7.21 -2.76
C PRO A 166 -13.95 8.01 -1.48
N THR A 167 -14.82 7.93 -0.46
CA THR A 167 -14.61 8.59 0.85
C THR A 167 -14.16 7.65 1.96
N ALA A 168 -13.94 6.35 1.65
CA ALA A 168 -13.44 5.42 2.64
C ALA A 168 -12.07 5.83 3.18
N MET A 169 -11.85 5.58 4.47
CA MET A 169 -10.59 5.87 5.18
C MET A 169 -10.18 7.36 5.19
N LEU A 170 -11.09 8.27 4.85
CA LEU A 170 -10.86 9.71 4.87
C LEU A 170 -11.45 10.34 6.13
N ASP A 171 -10.78 11.38 6.64
CA ASP A 171 -11.40 12.28 7.60
C ASP A 171 -12.54 13.09 6.97
N ALA A 172 -13.45 13.60 7.79
CA ALA A 172 -14.64 14.32 7.34
C ALA A 172 -14.31 15.50 6.38
N ALA A 173 -13.25 16.26 6.66
CA ALA A 173 -12.86 17.38 5.82
C ALA A 173 -12.35 16.93 4.45
N ALA A 174 -11.56 15.85 4.41
CA ALA A 174 -11.10 15.23 3.16
C ALA A 174 -12.26 14.60 2.37
N ALA A 175 -13.18 13.91 3.04
CA ALA A 175 -14.39 13.35 2.43
C ALA A 175 -15.24 14.44 1.76
N THR A 176 -15.53 15.55 2.46
CA THR A 176 -16.28 16.68 1.89
C THR A 176 -15.61 17.24 0.64
N ARG A 177 -14.27 17.38 0.64
CA ARG A 177 -13.53 17.84 -0.55
C ARG A 177 -13.62 16.87 -1.73
N VAL A 178 -13.59 15.55 -1.47
CA VAL A 178 -13.75 14.53 -2.52
C VAL A 178 -15.16 14.54 -3.09
N VAL A 179 -16.19 14.60 -2.25
CA VAL A 179 -17.59 14.68 -2.70
C VAL A 179 -17.82 15.93 -3.53
N ALA A 180 -17.30 17.08 -3.11
CA ALA A 180 -17.38 18.33 -3.88
C ALA A 180 -16.71 18.20 -5.25
N ALA A 181 -15.49 17.67 -5.31
CA ALA A 181 -14.79 17.43 -6.57
C ALA A 181 -15.55 16.48 -7.51
N VAL A 182 -16.14 15.40 -6.97
CA VAL A 182 -16.95 14.47 -7.76
C VAL A 182 -18.20 15.16 -8.31
N ARG A 183 -18.89 15.94 -7.48
CA ARG A 183 -20.06 16.71 -7.89
C ARG A 183 -19.72 17.69 -9.02
N GLU A 184 -18.67 18.49 -8.84
CA GLU A 184 -18.21 19.46 -9.84
C GLU A 184 -17.83 18.76 -11.16
N ALA A 185 -17.11 17.64 -11.09
CA ALA A 185 -16.76 16.87 -12.27
C ALA A 185 -17.99 16.27 -12.98
N ALA A 186 -18.97 15.77 -12.22
CA ALA A 186 -20.22 15.24 -12.75
C ALA A 186 -21.09 16.32 -13.41
N ASP A 187 -21.18 17.50 -12.78
CA ASP A 187 -21.92 18.66 -13.29
C ASP A 187 -21.29 19.22 -14.58
N ALA A 188 -19.96 19.34 -14.63
CA ALA A 188 -19.26 19.95 -15.77
C ALA A 188 -19.24 19.08 -17.03
N ALA A 189 -19.16 17.75 -16.87
CA ALA A 189 -18.96 16.83 -17.99
C ALA A 189 -20.23 16.11 -18.45
N GLY A 190 -21.34 16.19 -17.71
CA GLY A 190 -22.57 15.44 -18.02
C GLY A 190 -22.36 13.92 -18.01
N VAL A 191 -21.40 13.46 -17.21
CA VAL A 191 -20.97 12.06 -17.10
C VAL A 191 -21.98 11.26 -16.27
N THR A 192 -22.24 10.02 -16.68
CA THR A 192 -23.02 9.07 -15.89
C THR A 192 -22.21 8.70 -14.66
N LEU A 193 -22.76 8.89 -13.46
CA LEU A 193 -22.06 8.68 -12.19
C LEU A 193 -22.65 7.49 -11.45
N VAL A 194 -21.83 6.51 -11.06
CA VAL A 194 -22.22 5.44 -10.13
C VAL A 194 -21.24 5.43 -8.96
N VAL A 195 -21.75 5.65 -7.76
CA VAL A 195 -20.93 5.72 -6.54
C VAL A 195 -21.34 4.62 -5.58
N ALA A 196 -20.43 3.71 -5.26
CA ALA A 196 -20.63 2.72 -4.21
C ALA A 196 -20.16 3.28 -2.87
N GLU A 197 -21.04 3.33 -1.87
CA GLU A 197 -20.71 3.90 -0.56
C GLU A 197 -21.44 3.20 0.59
N HIS A 198 -20.79 3.22 1.76
CA HIS A 198 -21.40 2.77 3.00
C HIS A 198 -22.11 3.91 3.73
N GLN A 199 -21.55 5.12 3.66
CA GLN A 199 -22.14 6.31 4.28
C GLN A 199 -22.92 7.10 3.24
N LEU A 200 -24.24 6.92 3.22
CA LEU A 200 -25.10 7.53 2.19
C LEU A 200 -25.21 9.05 2.34
N GLY A 201 -25.09 9.58 3.56
CA GLY A 201 -25.36 10.98 3.91
C GLY A 201 -24.72 12.01 2.97
N PRO A 202 -23.38 12.00 2.78
CA PRO A 202 -22.70 12.94 1.89
C PRO A 202 -23.13 12.87 0.41
N TRP A 203 -23.78 11.78 -0.01
CA TRP A 203 -24.11 11.51 -1.41
C TRP A 203 -25.58 11.74 -1.76
N LEU A 204 -26.45 11.94 -0.76
CA LEU A 204 -27.89 12.11 -0.99
C LEU A 204 -28.23 13.33 -1.85
N ASP A 205 -27.40 14.38 -1.80
CA ASP A 205 -27.58 15.60 -2.59
C ASP A 205 -26.86 15.55 -3.95
N VAL A 206 -26.11 14.47 -4.22
CA VAL A 206 -25.34 14.27 -5.45
C VAL A 206 -26.03 13.28 -6.38
N CYS A 207 -26.65 12.25 -5.82
CA CYS A 207 -27.28 11.16 -6.56
C CYS A 207 -28.81 11.21 -6.47
N ASP A 208 -29.49 10.87 -7.56
CA ASP A 208 -30.96 10.94 -7.67
C ASP A 208 -31.62 9.57 -7.51
N ARG A 209 -30.88 8.49 -7.80
CA ARG A 209 -31.33 7.10 -7.72
C ARG A 209 -30.49 6.28 -6.74
N LEU A 210 -31.13 5.44 -5.94
CA LEU A 210 -30.52 4.52 -5.00
C LEU A 210 -30.75 3.08 -5.47
N VAL A 211 -29.66 2.34 -5.67
CA VAL A 211 -29.66 0.90 -5.88
C VAL A 211 -29.06 0.24 -4.65
N VAL A 212 -29.73 -0.77 -4.09
CA VAL A 212 -29.27 -1.48 -2.90
C VAL A 212 -29.02 -2.93 -3.23
N LEU A 213 -27.81 -3.41 -2.95
CA LEU A 213 -27.44 -4.81 -3.07
C LEU A 213 -27.49 -5.52 -1.73
N ASP A 214 -28.04 -6.72 -1.75
CA ASP A 214 -28.01 -7.67 -0.63
C ASP A 214 -27.76 -9.09 -1.16
N GLY A 215 -26.78 -9.78 -0.57
CA GLY A 215 -26.39 -11.14 -1.00
C GLY A 215 -26.11 -11.29 -2.51
N GLY A 216 -25.56 -10.27 -3.17
CA GLY A 216 -25.27 -10.28 -4.60
C GLY A 216 -26.48 -10.01 -5.51
N ARG A 217 -27.65 -9.67 -4.95
CA ARG A 217 -28.89 -9.38 -5.69
C ARG A 217 -29.35 -7.94 -5.44
N VAL A 218 -30.14 -7.40 -6.36
CA VAL A 218 -30.77 -6.09 -6.19
C VAL A 218 -31.95 -6.20 -5.21
N LEU A 219 -31.81 -5.59 -4.04
CA LEU A 219 -32.84 -5.50 -3.00
C LEU A 219 -33.82 -4.36 -3.27
N ALA A 220 -33.31 -3.22 -3.72
CA ALA A 220 -34.11 -2.03 -4.02
C ALA A 220 -33.48 -1.22 -5.15
N ASP A 221 -34.33 -0.56 -5.93
CA ASP A 221 -33.95 0.30 -7.04
C ASP A 221 -35.03 1.37 -7.23
N GLY A 222 -34.66 2.65 -7.14
CA GLY A 222 -35.59 3.75 -7.33
C GLY A 222 -35.01 5.09 -6.88
N ALA A 223 -35.84 6.14 -6.85
CA ALA A 223 -35.41 7.46 -6.38
C ALA A 223 -34.93 7.38 -4.92
N VAL A 224 -33.85 8.10 -4.58
CA VAL A 224 -33.20 8.03 -3.26
C VAL A 224 -34.21 8.24 -2.12
N ARG A 225 -35.06 9.27 -2.23
CA ARG A 225 -36.05 9.60 -1.20
C ARG A 225 -37.11 8.51 -1.02
N ASP A 226 -37.57 7.92 -2.12
CA ASP A 226 -38.62 6.90 -2.10
C ASP A 226 -38.09 5.60 -1.50
N VAL A 227 -36.87 5.18 -1.89
CA VAL A 227 -36.24 3.98 -1.36
C VAL A 227 -35.95 4.13 0.14
N LEU A 228 -35.36 5.26 0.56
CA LEU A 228 -35.05 5.49 1.98
C LEU A 228 -36.32 5.55 2.84
N SER A 229 -37.39 6.19 2.37
CA SER A 229 -38.63 6.31 3.15
C SER A 229 -39.47 5.02 3.15
N ALA A 230 -39.66 4.38 2.00
CA ALA A 230 -40.53 3.21 1.87
C ALA A 230 -39.88 1.89 2.32
N ARG A 231 -38.54 1.81 2.32
CA ARG A 231 -37.80 0.56 2.62
C ARG A 231 -36.86 0.65 3.82
N ALA A 232 -36.86 1.74 4.59
CA ALA A 232 -35.96 1.92 5.75
C ALA A 232 -35.82 0.67 6.65
N PRO A 233 -36.89 -0.03 7.10
CA PRO A 233 -36.74 -1.22 7.93
C PRO A 233 -35.98 -2.36 7.23
N ALA A 234 -36.25 -2.59 5.94
CA ALA A 234 -35.58 -3.62 5.15
C ALA A 234 -34.11 -3.25 4.91
N LEU A 235 -33.81 -1.96 4.66
CA LEU A 235 -32.43 -1.48 4.50
C LEU A 235 -31.62 -1.65 5.79
N LEU A 236 -32.19 -1.32 6.94
CA LEU A 236 -31.56 -1.51 8.24
C LEU A 236 -31.32 -3.01 8.54
N ALA A 237 -32.30 -3.86 8.22
CA ALA A 237 -32.18 -5.32 8.35
C ALA A 237 -31.16 -5.93 7.38
N ALA A 238 -30.90 -5.28 6.25
CA ALA A 238 -29.83 -5.63 5.31
C ALA A 238 -28.48 -4.97 5.65
N GLY A 239 -28.34 -4.35 6.83
CA GLY A 239 -27.07 -3.77 7.29
C GLY A 239 -26.69 -2.42 6.65
N VAL A 240 -27.60 -1.78 5.92
CA VAL A 240 -27.35 -0.48 5.28
C VAL A 240 -27.44 0.65 6.32
N TRP A 241 -26.53 1.61 6.22
CA TRP A 241 -26.61 2.85 7.00
C TRP A 241 -27.66 3.79 6.41
N VAL A 242 -28.81 3.90 7.09
CA VAL A 242 -29.88 4.81 6.70
C VAL A 242 -29.73 6.14 7.45
N PRO A 243 -29.57 7.29 6.76
CA PRO A 243 -29.49 8.60 7.39
C PRO A 243 -30.71 8.90 8.27
N GLY A 244 -30.48 9.41 9.48
CA GLY A 244 -31.53 9.73 10.45
C GLY A 244 -32.07 8.52 11.25
N ALA A 245 -31.68 7.29 10.89
CA ALA A 245 -31.96 6.13 11.73
C ALA A 245 -31.08 6.16 13.00
N PRO A 246 -31.56 5.60 14.14
CA PRO A 246 -30.75 5.49 15.34
C PRO A 246 -29.49 4.67 15.07
N ASP A 247 -28.44 4.88 15.85
CA ASP A 247 -27.25 4.03 15.79
C ASP A 247 -27.61 2.58 16.18
N PRO A 248 -26.94 1.55 15.62
CA PRO A 248 -27.24 0.18 15.97
C PRO A 248 -26.75 -0.11 17.40
N GLU A 249 -27.55 -0.86 18.16
CA GLU A 249 -27.13 -1.32 19.48
C GLU A 249 -25.98 -2.33 19.33
N PRO A 250 -24.86 -2.15 20.06
CA PRO A 250 -23.77 -3.11 20.03
C PRO A 250 -24.20 -4.50 20.45
N LEU A 251 -23.55 -5.51 19.88
CA LEU A 251 -23.79 -6.89 20.25
C LEU A 251 -23.54 -7.11 21.75
N ALA A 252 -24.56 -7.61 22.46
CA ALA A 252 -24.44 -7.98 23.86
C ALA A 252 -23.56 -9.23 23.99
N LEU A 253 -22.28 -9.01 24.29
CA LEU A 253 -21.28 -10.07 24.47
C LEU A 253 -20.75 -10.08 25.91
N ALA A 254 -20.59 -11.27 26.49
CA ALA A 254 -19.95 -11.44 27.80
C ALA A 254 -18.64 -12.21 27.60
N LEU A 255 -17.54 -11.60 28.04
CA LEU A 255 -16.23 -12.23 28.10
C LEU A 255 -15.88 -12.50 29.56
N PRO A 256 -15.15 -13.59 29.88
CA PRO A 256 -14.67 -13.85 31.24
C PRO A 256 -13.86 -12.67 31.79
N ASP A 257 -14.03 -12.36 33.08
CA ASP A 257 -13.26 -11.29 33.74
C ASP A 257 -11.78 -11.69 33.85
N ARG A 258 -10.89 -10.80 33.43
CA ARG A 258 -9.43 -10.96 33.50
C ARG A 258 -8.89 -10.77 34.92
N GLY A 259 -9.65 -10.12 35.79
CA GLY A 259 -9.18 -9.62 37.08
C GLY A 259 -8.43 -8.29 36.93
N ARG A 260 -8.97 -7.22 37.52
CA ARG A 260 -8.57 -5.81 37.27
C ARG A 260 -7.16 -5.38 37.71
N ALA A 261 -6.34 -6.24 38.30
CA ALA A 261 -5.15 -5.81 39.05
C ALA A 261 -3.90 -5.46 38.19
N ALA A 262 -3.88 -5.71 36.87
CA ALA A 262 -2.63 -5.64 36.09
C ALA A 262 -2.75 -5.07 34.65
N ALA A 263 -3.77 -4.24 34.35
CA ALA A 263 -3.85 -3.55 33.06
C ALA A 263 -3.68 -2.04 33.24
N GLY A 264 -2.77 -1.44 32.47
CA GLY A 264 -2.59 0.00 32.43
C GLY A 264 -1.52 0.43 31.44
N LEU A 265 -1.72 1.58 30.82
CA LEU A 265 -0.81 2.20 29.87
C LEU A 265 -0.62 3.67 30.29
N ARG A 266 0.62 4.13 30.36
CA ARG A 266 0.93 5.52 30.72
C ARG A 266 1.97 6.08 29.77
N TRP A 267 1.80 7.33 29.35
CA TRP A 267 2.77 8.01 28.52
C TRP A 267 2.93 9.47 28.92
N ARG A 268 4.15 9.99 28.76
CA ARG A 268 4.53 11.33 29.22
C ARG A 268 5.51 11.97 28.25
N GLY A 269 5.24 13.21 27.84
CA GLY A 269 6.16 13.99 27.02
C GLY A 269 6.44 13.36 25.66
N LEU A 270 5.51 12.56 25.12
CA LEU A 270 5.77 11.75 23.93
C LEU A 270 5.91 12.64 22.70
N ARG A 271 7.09 12.51 22.07
CA ARG A 271 7.35 13.00 20.72
C ARG A 271 7.42 11.85 19.75
N VAL A 272 6.63 11.96 18.68
CA VAL A 272 6.58 10.98 17.60
C VAL A 272 6.92 11.70 16.31
N ALA A 273 7.85 11.15 15.53
CA ALA A 273 8.30 11.72 14.28
C ALA A 273 8.05 10.75 13.12
N ALA A 274 7.87 11.30 11.92
CA ALA A 274 7.82 10.51 10.71
C ALA A 274 9.21 9.98 10.31
N PRO A 275 9.31 9.03 9.36
CA PRO A 275 10.60 8.43 8.97
C PRO A 275 11.64 9.41 8.43
N ASP A 276 11.21 10.54 7.88
CA ASP A 276 12.04 11.65 7.39
C ASP A 276 12.41 12.66 8.50
N GLY A 277 11.90 12.47 9.73
CA GLY A 277 12.30 13.19 10.93
C GLY A 277 11.40 14.38 11.31
N HIS A 278 10.39 14.74 10.52
CA HIS A 278 9.47 15.80 10.93
C HIS A 278 8.57 15.31 12.09
N ALA A 279 8.28 16.21 13.04
CA ALA A 279 7.43 15.88 14.17
C ALA A 279 5.98 15.67 13.71
N LEU A 280 5.36 14.58 14.18
CA LEU A 280 3.94 14.29 13.98
C LEU A 280 3.16 14.62 15.24
N VAL A 281 3.73 14.31 16.41
CA VAL A 281 3.17 14.58 17.74
C VAL A 281 4.29 15.14 18.61
N GLU A 282 4.07 16.27 19.28
CA GLU A 282 5.13 17.00 20.00
C GLU A 282 5.12 16.87 21.53
N ASP A 283 3.96 16.61 22.14
CA ASP A 283 3.85 16.52 23.60
C ASP A 283 2.59 15.74 24.04
N ALA A 284 2.49 14.47 23.65
CA ALA A 284 1.38 13.64 24.11
C ALA A 284 1.64 13.12 25.52
N ALA A 285 0.64 13.23 26.39
CA ALA A 285 0.64 12.66 27.74
C ALA A 285 -0.73 12.07 28.08
N GLY A 286 -0.76 11.04 28.91
CA GLY A 286 -1.98 10.40 29.36
C GLY A 286 -1.73 9.11 30.12
N GLU A 287 -2.79 8.61 30.74
CA GLU A 287 -2.81 7.34 31.47
C GLU A 287 -4.15 6.68 31.21
N LEU A 288 -4.14 5.36 31.07
CA LEU A 288 -5.31 4.53 30.84
C LEU A 288 -5.23 3.35 31.80
N ALA A 289 -6.22 3.20 32.68
CA ALA A 289 -6.33 2.12 33.63
C ALA A 289 -7.09 0.90 33.06
N ALA A 290 -7.12 -0.18 33.84
CA ALA A 290 -7.87 -1.40 33.51
C ALA A 290 -9.36 -1.10 33.26
N GLY A 291 -9.87 -1.51 32.10
CA GLY A 291 -11.27 -1.30 31.71
C GLY A 291 -11.60 0.14 31.29
N GLU A 292 -10.61 1.02 31.15
CA GLU A 292 -10.80 2.32 30.51
C GLU A 292 -10.57 2.22 29.00
N SER A 293 -11.21 3.12 28.25
CA SER A 293 -11.05 3.24 26.81
C SER A 293 -10.67 4.66 26.38
N LEU A 294 -9.96 4.74 25.25
CA LEU A 294 -9.47 5.97 24.64
C LEU A 294 -9.67 5.93 23.12
N ALA A 295 -10.39 6.92 22.60
CA ALA A 295 -10.41 7.22 21.18
C ALA A 295 -9.30 8.23 20.83
N VAL A 296 -8.43 7.87 19.89
CA VAL A 296 -7.46 8.79 19.29
C VAL A 296 -8.05 9.33 17.99
N VAL A 297 -8.40 10.61 17.99
CA VAL A 297 -9.06 11.29 16.87
C VAL A 297 -8.16 12.40 16.32
N GLY A 298 -8.38 12.79 15.08
CA GLY A 298 -7.59 13.84 14.42
C GLY A 298 -7.53 13.64 12.92
N PRO A 299 -7.13 14.66 12.14
CA PRO A 299 -7.11 14.57 10.68
C PRO A 299 -6.13 13.50 10.18
N SER A 300 -6.26 13.15 8.90
CA SER A 300 -5.32 12.26 8.24
C SER A 300 -3.90 12.84 8.31
N GLY A 301 -2.90 12.02 8.62
CA GLY A 301 -1.51 12.48 8.74
C GLY A 301 -1.13 13.10 10.09
N ALA A 302 -2.06 13.27 11.04
CA ALA A 302 -1.76 13.79 12.39
C ALA A 302 -0.91 12.84 13.27
N GLY A 303 -0.46 11.69 12.74
CA GLY A 303 0.37 10.74 13.49
C GLY A 303 -0.39 9.71 14.33
N LYS A 304 -1.72 9.58 14.20
CA LYS A 304 -2.57 8.61 14.93
C LYS A 304 -1.98 7.19 14.97
N SER A 305 -1.77 6.59 13.80
CA SER A 305 -1.21 5.24 13.66
C SER A 305 0.21 5.12 14.22
N THR A 306 1.02 6.18 14.07
CA THR A 306 2.40 6.20 14.59
C THR A 306 2.42 6.28 16.11
N LEU A 307 1.56 7.11 16.72
CA LEU A 307 1.35 7.14 18.17
C LEU A 307 0.91 5.76 18.68
N LEU A 308 -0.03 5.12 17.99
CA LEU A 308 -0.53 3.80 18.36
C LEU A 308 0.57 2.72 18.32
N ARG A 309 1.46 2.75 17.30
CA ARG A 309 2.63 1.85 17.23
C ARG A 309 3.63 2.09 18.36
N VAL A 310 3.83 3.33 18.80
CA VAL A 310 4.65 3.66 19.98
C VAL A 310 4.01 3.09 21.25
N LEU A 311 2.71 3.30 21.44
CA LEU A 311 1.97 2.79 22.60
C LEU A 311 1.83 1.25 22.61
N ALA A 312 1.94 0.60 21.45
CA ALA A 312 2.01 -0.85 21.31
C ALA A 312 3.43 -1.42 21.52
N GLY A 313 4.45 -0.57 21.74
CA GLY A 313 5.85 -0.98 21.87
C GLY A 313 6.50 -1.44 20.56
N LEU A 314 5.89 -1.11 19.41
CA LEU A 314 6.38 -1.48 18.06
C LEU A 314 7.38 -0.48 17.50
N GLU A 315 7.32 0.78 17.96
CA GLU A 315 8.23 1.85 17.59
C GLU A 315 8.75 2.57 18.84
N ARG A 316 9.96 3.11 18.75
CA ARG A 316 10.51 3.96 19.81
C ARG A 316 10.07 5.40 19.58
N PRO A 317 9.65 6.13 20.62
CA PRO A 317 9.38 7.54 20.47
C PRO A 317 10.68 8.32 20.20
N ALA A 318 10.56 9.48 19.56
CA ALA A 318 11.66 10.40 19.35
C ALA A 318 12.11 11.06 20.68
N ALA A 319 11.16 11.30 21.59
CA ALA A 319 11.40 11.72 22.97
C ALA A 319 10.22 11.32 23.87
N GLY A 320 10.40 11.39 25.19
CA GLY A 320 9.40 11.01 26.18
C GLY A 320 9.41 9.51 26.50
N THR A 321 8.46 9.08 27.33
CA THR A 321 8.35 7.70 27.79
C THR A 321 6.93 7.16 27.65
N ALA A 322 6.84 5.85 27.42
CA ALA A 322 5.60 5.09 27.48
C ALA A 322 5.86 3.84 28.32
N ASP A 323 5.00 3.59 29.31
CA ASP A 323 5.11 2.54 30.31
C ASP A 323 3.84 1.68 30.29
N LEU A 324 4.01 0.40 30.57
CA LEU A 324 2.94 -0.58 30.72
C LEU A 324 2.90 -1.06 32.17
N ARG A 325 1.70 -1.25 32.72
CA ARG A 325 1.51 -1.90 34.02
C ARG A 325 1.74 -3.40 33.87
N THR A 326 2.75 -3.92 34.55
CA THR A 326 3.06 -5.35 34.69
C THR A 326 2.89 -5.78 36.15
N GLU A 327 3.13 -7.06 36.44
CA GLU A 327 3.15 -7.59 37.81
C GLU A 327 4.18 -6.86 38.71
N ASP A 328 5.29 -6.39 38.12
CA ASP A 328 6.35 -5.64 38.81
C ASP A 328 6.08 -4.12 38.91
N GLY A 329 4.91 -3.65 38.48
CA GLY A 329 4.53 -2.24 38.48
C GLY A 329 4.64 -1.56 37.10
N TRP A 330 4.95 -0.26 37.07
CA TRP A 330 5.08 0.47 35.80
C TRP A 330 6.44 0.17 35.15
N THR A 331 6.42 -0.55 34.03
CA THR A 331 7.61 -0.97 33.30
C THR A 331 7.67 -0.24 31.95
N PRO A 332 8.82 0.34 31.55
CA PRO A 332 8.97 0.97 30.24
C PRO A 332 8.62 0.01 29.10
N LEU A 333 7.78 0.45 28.17
CA LEU A 333 7.38 -0.35 27.00
C LEU A 333 8.56 -0.91 26.19
N PRO A 334 9.68 -0.18 25.97
CA PRO A 334 10.85 -0.76 25.31
C PRO A 334 11.45 -1.98 26.02
N THR A 335 11.33 -2.05 27.35
CA THR A 335 11.79 -3.20 28.16
C THR A 335 10.85 -4.38 27.98
N VAL A 336 9.54 -4.15 28.01
CA VAL A 336 8.52 -5.19 27.76
C VAL A 336 8.65 -5.72 26.32
N ALA A 337 8.81 -4.81 25.35
CA ALA A 337 8.96 -5.10 23.93
C ALA A 337 10.29 -5.79 23.58
N ALA A 338 11.26 -5.89 24.49
CA ALA A 338 12.48 -6.65 24.24
C ALA A 338 12.22 -8.18 24.09
N SER A 339 11.09 -8.67 24.61
CA SER A 339 10.68 -10.07 24.55
C SER A 339 9.30 -10.23 23.93
N SER A 340 9.24 -10.85 22.76
CA SER A 340 7.99 -11.09 22.01
C SER A 340 6.90 -11.79 22.85
N PRO A 341 7.18 -12.89 23.59
CA PRO A 341 6.18 -13.51 24.45
C PRO A 341 5.73 -12.64 25.62
N VAL A 342 6.59 -11.77 26.15
CA VAL A 342 6.24 -10.88 27.27
C VAL A 342 5.33 -9.76 26.76
N LEU A 343 5.65 -9.17 25.61
CA LEU A 343 4.81 -8.18 24.97
C LEU A 343 3.43 -8.75 24.63
N ALA A 344 3.38 -9.93 24.00
CA ALA A 344 2.15 -10.59 23.59
C ALA A 344 1.22 -10.99 24.76
N ARG A 345 1.75 -11.20 25.97
CA ARG A 345 0.92 -11.42 27.16
C ARG A 345 0.11 -10.18 27.57
N HIS A 346 0.59 -9.00 27.19
CA HIS A 346 0.02 -7.75 27.68
C HIS A 346 -0.61 -6.91 26.57
N VAL A 347 -0.18 -7.06 25.31
CA VAL A 347 -0.56 -6.16 24.23
C VAL A 347 -1.19 -6.92 23.08
N GLY A 348 -2.45 -6.60 22.79
CA GLY A 348 -3.14 -6.92 21.55
C GLY A 348 -2.98 -5.76 20.55
N TRP A 349 -2.70 -6.08 19.28
CA TRP A 349 -2.50 -5.09 18.22
C TRP A 349 -3.28 -5.47 16.97
N ALA A 350 -4.13 -4.56 16.50
CA ALA A 350 -4.81 -4.64 15.22
C ALA A 350 -4.32 -3.50 14.30
N PRO A 351 -3.45 -3.79 13.32
CA PRO A 351 -2.97 -2.77 12.37
C PRO A 351 -4.06 -2.31 11.40
N GLN A 352 -3.86 -1.12 10.82
CA GLN A 352 -4.73 -0.56 9.79
C GLN A 352 -4.76 -1.45 8.53
N ASP A 353 -3.59 -1.93 8.10
CA ASP A 353 -3.45 -2.95 7.06
C ASP A 353 -3.60 -4.34 7.66
N SER A 354 -4.77 -4.94 7.44
CA SER A 354 -5.12 -6.26 7.99
C SER A 354 -4.29 -7.40 7.39
N GLU A 355 -3.84 -7.29 6.13
CA GLU A 355 -3.08 -8.36 5.47
C GLU A 355 -1.72 -8.59 6.11
N SER A 356 -1.11 -7.53 6.64
CA SER A 356 0.16 -7.58 7.35
C SER A 356 0.10 -8.41 8.63
N ALA A 357 -1.11 -8.67 9.15
CA ALA A 357 -1.29 -9.37 10.41
C ALA A 357 -1.33 -10.89 10.29
N PHE A 358 -1.65 -11.43 9.11
CA PHE A 358 -1.91 -12.86 8.95
C PHE A 358 -0.66 -13.73 8.98
N THR A 359 -0.80 -14.89 9.60
CA THR A 359 0.28 -15.86 9.85
C THR A 359 -0.14 -17.32 9.69
N ALA A 360 -1.45 -17.59 9.72
CA ALA A 360 -2.03 -18.92 9.66
C ALA A 360 -2.73 -19.20 8.32
N ARG A 361 -3.19 -20.43 8.13
CA ARG A 361 -3.80 -20.89 6.88
C ARG A 361 -5.32 -20.73 6.86
N THR A 362 -5.95 -20.76 8.02
CA THR A 362 -7.40 -20.58 8.17
C THR A 362 -7.73 -19.42 9.11
N VAL A 363 -8.93 -18.85 8.97
CA VAL A 363 -9.43 -17.81 9.86
C VAL A 363 -9.39 -18.25 11.33
N LEU A 364 -9.81 -19.48 11.64
CA LEU A 364 -9.83 -19.95 13.02
C LEU A 364 -8.42 -20.15 13.60
N GLU A 365 -7.50 -20.73 12.82
CA GLU A 365 -6.10 -20.84 13.23
C GLU A 365 -5.49 -19.45 13.47
N GLU A 366 -5.83 -18.47 12.62
CA GLU A 366 -5.36 -17.10 12.72
C GLU A 366 -5.77 -16.45 14.04
N VAL A 367 -7.04 -16.58 14.42
CA VAL A 367 -7.56 -16.04 15.70
C VAL A 367 -6.90 -16.73 16.90
N ARG A 368 -6.62 -18.03 16.81
CA ARG A 368 -6.04 -18.83 17.91
C ARG A 368 -4.52 -18.68 18.03
N ALA A 369 -3.80 -18.31 16.97
CA ALA A 369 -2.34 -18.43 16.86
C ALA A 369 -1.55 -17.86 18.05
N THR A 370 -1.92 -16.68 18.56
CA THR A 370 -1.23 -16.06 19.71
C THR A 370 -1.47 -16.84 21.00
N GLY A 371 -2.72 -17.23 21.27
CA GLY A 371 -3.08 -18.03 22.44
C GLY A 371 -2.39 -19.40 22.45
N GLU A 372 -2.29 -20.05 21.28
CA GLU A 372 -1.61 -21.36 21.16
C GLU A 372 -0.14 -21.28 21.56
N VAL A 373 0.56 -20.21 21.18
CA VAL A 373 1.98 -20.04 21.53
C VAL A 373 2.17 -19.61 22.98
N LEU A 374 1.31 -18.70 23.48
CA LEU A 374 1.43 -18.17 24.84
C LEU A 374 1.07 -19.20 25.92
N HIS A 375 0.09 -20.06 25.63
CA HIS A 375 -0.49 -21.00 26.60
C HIS A 375 -0.15 -22.46 26.33
N ALA A 376 0.79 -22.77 25.43
CA ALA A 376 1.20 -24.14 25.11
C ALA A 376 1.58 -25.00 26.34
N GLY A 377 2.07 -24.38 27.42
CA GLY A 377 2.43 -25.05 28.68
C GLY A 377 1.35 -25.06 29.75
N ASP A 378 0.16 -24.54 29.48
CA ASP A 378 -0.95 -24.39 30.43
C ASP A 378 -2.26 -24.81 29.75
N PRO A 379 -2.68 -26.08 29.90
CA PRO A 379 -3.87 -26.60 29.22
C PRO A 379 -5.17 -25.86 29.54
N GLU A 380 -5.32 -25.36 30.78
CA GLU A 380 -6.51 -24.63 31.21
C GLU A 380 -6.58 -23.26 30.53
N ARG A 381 -5.49 -22.50 30.55
CA ARG A 381 -5.43 -21.21 29.85
C ARG A 381 -5.55 -21.38 28.34
N LEU A 382 -5.00 -22.44 27.78
CA LEU A 382 -5.14 -22.75 26.35
C LEU A 382 -6.59 -23.06 25.98
N ALA A 383 -7.29 -23.85 26.79
CA ALA A 383 -8.71 -24.14 26.58
C ALA A 383 -9.57 -22.87 26.69
N ALA A 384 -9.30 -22.03 27.69
CA ALA A 384 -9.98 -20.74 27.86
C ALA A 384 -9.76 -19.80 26.68
N SER A 385 -8.51 -19.68 26.19
CA SER A 385 -8.20 -18.87 25.01
C SER A 385 -8.86 -19.39 23.74
N ARG A 386 -8.94 -20.72 23.55
CA ARG A 386 -9.65 -21.33 22.42
C ARG A 386 -11.15 -21.07 22.48
N ALA A 387 -11.78 -21.22 23.65
CA ALA A 387 -13.20 -20.92 23.83
C ALA A 387 -13.51 -19.43 23.57
N ARG A 388 -12.65 -18.52 24.04
CA ARG A 388 -12.75 -17.10 23.72
C ARG A 388 -12.61 -16.83 22.22
N ALA A 389 -11.66 -17.47 21.55
CA ALA A 389 -11.49 -17.36 20.10
C ALA A 389 -12.75 -17.80 19.33
N ASP A 390 -13.35 -18.93 19.70
CA ASP A 390 -14.56 -19.44 19.05
C ASP A 390 -15.75 -18.48 19.23
N LEU A 391 -15.93 -17.95 20.45
CA LEU A 391 -16.96 -16.96 20.74
C LEU A 391 -16.74 -15.64 19.98
N LEU A 392 -15.50 -15.20 19.80
CA LEU A 392 -15.18 -14.01 19.00
C LEU A 392 -15.44 -14.24 17.50
N VAL A 393 -15.09 -15.43 16.97
CA VAL A 393 -15.40 -15.82 15.59
C VAL A 393 -16.91 -15.80 15.35
N GLU A 394 -17.70 -16.31 16.29
CA GLU A 394 -19.16 -16.28 16.21
C GLU A 394 -19.71 -14.85 16.31
N ALA A 395 -19.32 -14.10 17.34
CA ALA A 395 -19.78 -12.73 17.59
C ALA A 395 -19.50 -11.79 16.42
N LEU A 396 -18.40 -12.01 15.71
CA LEU A 396 -18.00 -11.21 14.55
C LEU A 396 -18.57 -11.72 13.23
N GLY A 397 -19.42 -12.76 13.24
CA GLY A 397 -20.05 -13.31 12.02
C GLY A 397 -19.05 -14.01 11.10
N LEU A 398 -17.97 -14.58 11.64
CA LEU A 398 -16.91 -15.25 10.88
C LEU A 398 -17.07 -16.78 10.85
N THR A 399 -18.13 -17.32 11.46
CA THR A 399 -18.36 -18.78 11.59
C THR A 399 -18.36 -19.51 10.25
N ALA A 400 -18.98 -18.94 9.21
CA ALA A 400 -19.01 -19.56 7.88
C ALA A 400 -17.64 -19.54 7.18
N LEU A 401 -16.73 -18.67 7.62
CA LEU A 401 -15.41 -18.45 7.04
C LEU A 401 -14.29 -19.08 7.87
N ARG A 402 -14.62 -19.81 8.94
CA ARG A 402 -13.65 -20.33 9.92
C ARG A 402 -12.51 -21.16 9.30
N ASP A 403 -12.82 -21.90 8.24
CA ASP A 403 -11.89 -22.81 7.56
C ASP A 403 -11.35 -22.19 6.25
N GLU A 404 -11.83 -21.00 5.89
CA GLU A 404 -11.34 -20.25 4.74
C GLU A 404 -9.99 -19.63 5.00
N ASN A 405 -9.24 -19.39 3.93
CA ASN A 405 -7.97 -18.68 4.03
C ASN A 405 -8.20 -17.21 4.44
N PRO A 406 -7.51 -16.66 5.46
CA PRO A 406 -7.67 -15.27 5.87
C PRO A 406 -7.43 -14.25 4.75
N TYR A 407 -6.62 -14.62 3.76
CA TYR A 407 -6.39 -13.80 2.58
C TYR A 407 -7.58 -13.84 1.60
N ALA A 408 -8.35 -14.93 1.52
CA ALA A 408 -9.45 -15.09 0.56
C ALA A 408 -10.75 -14.36 0.93
N VAL A 409 -10.88 -13.90 2.17
CA VAL A 409 -12.05 -13.15 2.65
C VAL A 409 -11.94 -11.65 2.28
N SER A 410 -13.05 -10.93 2.29
CA SER A 410 -13.12 -9.50 1.96
C SER A 410 -12.38 -8.63 2.98
N GLY A 411 -11.98 -7.41 2.61
CA GLY A 411 -11.25 -6.51 3.51
C GLY A 411 -11.98 -6.20 4.83
N GLY A 412 -13.32 -6.10 4.81
CA GLY A 412 -14.11 -5.93 6.04
C GLY A 412 -14.08 -7.17 6.94
N GLU A 413 -14.15 -8.37 6.34
CA GLU A 413 -13.99 -9.65 7.04
C GLU A 413 -12.57 -9.79 7.60
N GLN A 414 -11.54 -9.43 6.83
CA GLN A 414 -10.14 -9.43 7.27
C GLN A 414 -9.94 -8.57 8.54
N ARG A 415 -10.49 -7.34 8.58
CA ARG A 415 -10.44 -6.47 9.77
C ARG A 415 -11.04 -7.14 11.00
N ARG A 416 -12.16 -7.86 10.84
CA ARG A 416 -12.77 -8.61 11.95
C ARG A 416 -11.91 -9.77 12.43
N VAL A 417 -11.28 -10.52 11.51
CA VAL A 417 -10.34 -11.59 11.86
C VAL A 417 -9.18 -11.02 12.67
N VAL A 418 -8.63 -9.87 12.26
CA VAL A 418 -7.53 -9.20 12.98
C VAL A 418 -7.97 -8.71 14.36
N LEU A 419 -9.17 -8.12 14.50
CA LEU A 419 -9.74 -7.75 15.79
C LEU A 419 -9.87 -8.96 16.73
N ALA A 420 -10.40 -10.08 16.22
CA ALA A 420 -10.52 -11.31 16.98
C ALA A 420 -9.14 -11.83 17.41
N ALA A 421 -8.18 -11.91 16.49
CA ALA A 421 -6.82 -12.37 16.75
C ALA A 421 -6.09 -11.48 17.79
N ALA A 422 -6.31 -10.16 17.73
CA ALA A 422 -5.74 -9.20 18.66
C ALA A 422 -6.30 -9.33 20.09
N THR A 423 -7.48 -9.94 20.28
CA THR A 423 -8.20 -9.96 21.56
C THR A 423 -8.43 -11.36 22.14
N ALA A 424 -8.25 -12.43 21.35
CA ALA A 424 -8.54 -13.81 21.74
C ALA A 424 -7.63 -14.38 22.84
N HIS A 425 -6.43 -13.82 23.04
CA HIS A 425 -5.47 -14.25 24.05
C HIS A 425 -5.55 -13.42 25.36
N ASP A 426 -6.63 -12.65 25.53
CA ASP A 426 -6.94 -11.86 26.73
C ASP A 426 -5.84 -10.87 27.19
N PRO A 427 -5.38 -9.96 26.31
CA PRO A 427 -4.32 -9.00 26.63
C PRO A 427 -4.76 -7.92 27.63
N ALA A 428 -3.77 -7.29 28.27
CA ALA A 428 -3.97 -6.17 29.19
C ALA A 428 -4.40 -4.88 28.49
N VAL A 429 -3.82 -4.63 27.32
CA VAL A 429 -4.03 -3.43 26.52
C VAL A 429 -4.32 -3.88 25.10
N VAL A 430 -5.38 -3.35 24.51
CA VAL A 430 -5.75 -3.61 23.12
C VAL A 430 -5.64 -2.31 22.35
N LEU A 431 -4.79 -2.30 21.33
CA LEU A 431 -4.57 -1.15 20.45
C LEU A 431 -5.08 -1.46 19.05
N LEU A 432 -6.00 -0.63 18.55
CA LEU A 432 -6.73 -0.86 17.30
C LEU A 432 -6.62 0.34 16.38
N ASP A 433 -6.10 0.13 15.17
CA ASP A 433 -5.99 1.20 14.19
C ASP A 433 -7.20 1.18 13.24
N GLU A 434 -8.15 2.10 13.42
CA GLU A 434 -9.37 2.27 12.61
C GLU A 434 -10.27 1.00 12.50
N PRO A 435 -10.72 0.41 13.63
CA PRO A 435 -11.38 -0.91 13.64
C PRO A 435 -12.77 -0.95 12.98
N THR A 436 -13.46 0.20 12.85
CA THR A 436 -14.83 0.30 12.30
C THR A 436 -14.88 0.76 10.85
N VAL A 437 -13.74 1.00 10.21
CA VAL A 437 -13.67 1.46 8.83
C VAL A 437 -14.15 0.39 7.84
N GLY A 438 -15.00 0.80 6.89
CA GLY A 438 -15.56 -0.09 5.86
C GLY A 438 -16.53 -1.15 6.40
N GLN A 439 -17.04 -0.96 7.63
CA GLN A 439 -18.04 -1.85 8.21
C GLN A 439 -19.45 -1.36 7.92
N ASP A 440 -20.31 -2.29 7.48
CA ASP A 440 -21.74 -2.08 7.46
C ASP A 440 -22.33 -1.96 8.88
N ARG A 441 -23.62 -1.66 8.96
CA ARG A 441 -24.30 -1.37 10.22
C ARG A 441 -24.28 -2.55 11.20
N GLN A 442 -24.50 -3.78 10.72
CA GLN A 442 -24.54 -4.97 11.58
C GLN A 442 -23.14 -5.33 12.05
N THR A 443 -22.19 -5.27 11.13
CA THR A 443 -20.81 -5.58 11.42
C THR A 443 -20.20 -4.56 12.38
N TRP A 444 -20.56 -3.28 12.25
CA TRP A 444 -20.20 -2.25 13.22
C TRP A 444 -20.71 -2.59 14.63
N ALA A 445 -21.96 -3.04 14.76
CA ALA A 445 -22.54 -3.41 16.05
C ALA A 445 -21.80 -4.59 16.69
N ALA A 446 -21.39 -5.56 15.89
CA ALA A 446 -20.55 -6.67 16.34
C ALA A 446 -19.17 -6.19 16.82
N VAL A 447 -18.48 -5.35 16.04
CA VAL A 447 -17.18 -4.78 16.41
C VAL A 447 -17.29 -3.97 17.71
N ALA A 448 -18.26 -3.04 17.79
CA ALA A 448 -18.50 -2.24 18.98
C ALA A 448 -18.82 -3.12 20.20
N GLY A 449 -19.63 -4.17 20.03
CA GLY A 449 -19.99 -5.11 21.10
C GLY A 449 -18.79 -5.89 21.64
N VAL A 450 -17.89 -6.32 20.75
CA VAL A 450 -16.61 -6.95 21.13
C VAL A 450 -15.73 -5.97 21.90
N LEU A 451 -15.60 -4.72 21.45
CA LEU A 451 -14.80 -3.71 22.16
C LEU A 451 -15.37 -3.41 23.55
N ASP A 452 -16.70 -3.26 23.66
CA ASP A 452 -17.39 -3.07 24.93
C ASP A 452 -17.18 -4.27 25.87
N ALA A 453 -17.17 -5.49 25.34
CA ALA A 453 -16.93 -6.71 26.12
C ALA A 453 -15.46 -6.84 26.57
N VAL A 454 -14.52 -6.52 25.69
CA VAL A 454 -13.08 -6.49 26.00
C VAL A 454 -12.79 -5.47 27.09
N GLN A 455 -13.35 -4.27 26.98
CA GLN A 455 -13.26 -3.24 28.01
C GLN A 455 -13.86 -3.72 29.35
N ARG A 456 -15.08 -4.27 29.34
CA ARG A 456 -15.75 -4.76 30.56
C ARG A 456 -15.02 -5.93 31.23
N SER A 457 -14.33 -6.77 30.45
CA SER A 457 -13.48 -7.84 30.99
C SER A 457 -12.20 -7.34 31.66
N GLY A 458 -11.89 -6.04 31.56
CA GLY A 458 -10.80 -5.38 32.29
C GLY A 458 -9.60 -4.97 31.44
N SER A 459 -9.62 -5.17 30.12
CA SER A 459 -8.57 -4.66 29.22
C SER A 459 -8.69 -3.15 29.03
N ALA A 460 -7.56 -2.46 28.95
CA ALA A 460 -7.50 -1.06 28.51
C ALA A 460 -7.58 -1.02 26.98
N VAL A 461 -8.46 -0.19 26.40
CA VAL A 461 -8.69 -0.16 24.95
C VAL A 461 -8.29 1.19 24.37
N VAL A 462 -7.36 1.20 23.42
CA VAL A 462 -7.03 2.40 22.63
C VAL A 462 -7.40 2.13 21.19
N ALA A 463 -8.26 2.96 20.60
CA ALA A 463 -8.56 2.86 19.18
C ALA A 463 -8.39 4.21 18.49
N THR A 464 -7.72 4.22 17.33
CA THR A 464 -7.82 5.36 16.41
C THR A 464 -9.15 5.23 15.67
N THR A 465 -9.85 6.36 15.48
CA THR A 465 -11.08 6.32 14.70
C THR A 465 -11.44 7.68 14.11
N HIS A 466 -11.98 7.65 12.89
CA HIS A 466 -12.72 8.75 12.29
C HIS A 466 -14.24 8.65 12.50
N ASP A 467 -14.73 7.55 13.06
CA ASP A 467 -16.15 7.33 13.30
C ASP A 467 -16.60 8.00 14.61
N PRO A 468 -17.47 9.03 14.54
CA PRO A 468 -17.94 9.73 15.73
C PRO A 468 -18.72 8.82 16.68
N ARG A 469 -19.34 7.74 16.18
CA ARG A 469 -20.11 6.80 16.99
C ARG A 469 -19.18 5.99 17.89
N LEU A 470 -18.15 5.38 17.32
CA LEU A 470 -17.14 4.68 18.10
C LEU A 470 -16.40 5.63 19.06
N ALA A 471 -16.04 6.83 18.61
CA ALA A 471 -15.38 7.83 19.44
C ALA A 471 -16.24 8.30 20.63
N ALA A 472 -17.57 8.28 20.52
CA ALA A 472 -18.49 8.54 21.63
C ALA A 472 -18.56 7.37 22.61
N ARG A 473 -18.50 6.12 22.13
CA ARG A 473 -18.55 4.93 22.97
C ARG A 473 -17.29 4.71 23.81
N LEU A 474 -16.11 5.03 23.27
CA LEU A 474 -14.84 4.86 23.99
C LEU A 474 -14.62 5.91 25.11
N GLY A 475 -15.56 6.84 25.32
CA GLY A 475 -15.55 7.78 26.44
C GLY A 475 -14.46 8.86 26.37
N THR A 476 -13.21 8.49 26.63
CA THR A 476 -12.06 9.41 26.64
C THR A 476 -11.60 9.68 25.21
N ARG A 477 -11.25 10.94 24.90
CA ARG A 477 -10.77 11.34 23.58
C ARG A 477 -9.42 12.06 23.68
N LEU A 478 -8.47 11.60 22.87
CA LEU A 478 -7.23 12.31 22.59
C LEU A 478 -7.30 12.85 21.17
N ALA A 479 -7.45 14.16 21.03
CA ALA A 479 -7.40 14.83 19.74
C ALA A 479 -5.93 15.15 19.40
N LEU A 480 -5.48 14.70 18.23
CA LEU A 480 -4.20 15.08 17.66
C LEU A 480 -4.41 16.23 16.67
N ASP A 481 -3.61 17.27 16.81
CA ASP A 481 -3.59 18.36 15.84
C ASP A 481 -2.95 17.88 14.53
N GLY A 482 -3.60 18.22 13.42
CA GLY A 482 -3.00 18.04 12.11
C GLY A 482 -1.98 19.12 11.84
N HIS A 483 -0.84 18.75 11.26
CA HIS A 483 -0.05 19.71 10.50
C HIS A 483 -0.82 20.01 9.21
N ALA A 484 -1.62 21.08 9.22
CA ALA A 484 -2.24 21.55 7.99
C ALA A 484 -1.12 21.87 6.99
N PRO A 485 -1.18 21.36 5.74
CA PRO A 485 -0.25 21.84 4.73
C PRO A 485 -0.46 23.34 4.63
N THR A 486 0.63 24.09 4.84
CA THR A 486 0.66 25.54 4.66
C THR A 486 0.04 25.84 3.30
N ALA A 487 -0.89 26.79 3.22
CA ALA A 487 -1.49 27.18 1.94
C ALA A 487 -0.37 27.53 0.96
N LEU A 488 -0.18 26.67 -0.04
CA LEU A 488 0.83 26.86 -1.07
C LEU A 488 0.26 27.82 -2.11
N GLU A 489 1.13 28.62 -2.69
CA GLU A 489 0.85 29.38 -3.91
C GLU A 489 0.17 28.50 -4.99
N PRO A 490 -0.60 29.09 -5.93
CA PRO A 490 -1.26 28.33 -6.97
C PRO A 490 -0.29 27.34 -7.63
N ALA A 491 -0.65 26.06 -7.50
CA ALA A 491 0.21 24.97 -7.92
C ALA A 491 0.38 24.93 -9.45
N ASP A 492 1.63 24.84 -9.93
CA ASP A 492 1.90 24.61 -11.35
C ASP A 492 1.50 23.16 -11.72
N HIS A 493 0.35 23.01 -12.36
CA HIS A 493 -0.17 21.71 -12.81
C HIS A 493 0.39 21.27 -14.17
N HIS A 494 1.27 22.06 -14.80
CA HIS A 494 1.86 21.68 -16.07
C HIS A 494 2.86 20.54 -15.91
N VAL A 495 2.68 19.48 -16.69
CA VAL A 495 3.64 18.36 -16.73
C VAL A 495 4.93 18.81 -17.41
N ARG A 496 6.03 18.77 -16.66
CA ARG A 496 7.39 19.11 -17.12
C ARG A 496 8.38 18.03 -16.66
N PRO A 497 9.57 17.95 -17.29
CA PRO A 497 10.66 17.14 -16.77
C PRO A 497 11.04 17.62 -15.37
N VAL A 498 10.85 16.75 -14.38
CA VAL A 498 11.13 17.07 -12.98
C VAL A 498 12.63 17.30 -12.81
N HIS A 499 13.01 18.46 -12.27
CA HIS A 499 14.38 18.77 -11.92
C HIS A 499 14.52 18.72 -10.40
N GLU A 500 15.02 17.60 -9.86
CA GLU A 500 15.27 17.51 -8.43
C GLU A 500 16.50 18.36 -8.04
N PRO A 501 16.34 19.38 -7.19
CA PRO A 501 17.47 20.14 -6.69
C PRO A 501 18.37 19.21 -5.87
N GLY A 502 19.68 19.27 -6.12
CA GLY A 502 20.65 18.49 -5.37
C GLY A 502 21.05 17.14 -6.00
N LEU A 503 20.58 16.80 -7.20
CA LEU A 503 21.13 15.66 -7.93
C LEU A 503 22.58 15.92 -8.40
N PRO A 504 23.43 14.87 -8.46
CA PRO A 504 24.74 14.98 -9.09
C PRO A 504 24.59 15.17 -10.61
N PRO A 505 25.62 15.63 -11.32
CA PRO A 505 25.53 15.91 -12.76
C PRO A 505 25.02 14.72 -13.60
N ALA A 506 25.41 13.49 -13.27
CA ALA A 506 24.90 12.28 -13.93
C ALA A 506 23.39 12.09 -13.77
N GLY A 507 22.79 12.61 -12.69
CA GLY A 507 21.35 12.49 -12.44
C GLY A 507 20.48 13.25 -13.45
N ARG A 508 21.09 14.10 -14.29
CA ARG A 508 20.42 14.78 -15.41
C ARG A 508 20.50 14.01 -16.73
N CYS A 509 21.24 12.90 -16.75
CA CYS A 509 21.42 12.11 -17.96
C CYS A 509 20.20 11.21 -18.20
N ASN A 510 19.95 10.94 -19.47
CA ASN A 510 19.02 9.94 -19.94
C ASN A 510 19.38 8.57 -19.33
N PRO A 511 18.39 7.80 -18.83
CA PRO A 511 18.61 6.48 -18.25
C PRO A 511 19.35 5.51 -19.17
N LEU A 512 19.16 5.61 -20.49
CA LEU A 512 19.89 4.78 -21.45
C LEU A 512 21.37 5.15 -21.55
N ALA A 513 21.73 6.43 -21.36
CA ALA A 513 23.12 6.84 -21.29
C ALA A 513 23.77 6.27 -20.02
N LEU A 514 23.09 6.33 -18.88
CA LEU A 514 23.55 5.74 -17.62
C LEU A 514 23.76 4.22 -17.74
N LEU A 515 22.78 3.51 -18.31
CA LEU A 515 22.89 2.06 -18.56
C LEU A 515 24.01 1.74 -19.55
N GLY A 516 24.13 2.51 -20.64
CA GLY A 516 25.21 2.37 -21.61
C GLY A 516 26.58 2.53 -20.96
N THR A 517 26.76 3.55 -20.11
CA THR A 517 27.99 3.78 -19.35
C THR A 517 28.31 2.61 -18.41
N ALA A 518 27.31 2.09 -17.70
CA ALA A 518 27.49 0.92 -16.84
C ALA A 518 27.88 -0.34 -17.64
N VAL A 519 27.24 -0.58 -18.79
CA VAL A 519 27.56 -1.72 -19.67
C VAL A 519 28.96 -1.58 -20.26
N LEU A 520 29.35 -0.41 -20.77
CA LEU A 520 30.68 -0.16 -21.32
C LEU A 520 31.77 -0.38 -20.26
N ALA A 521 31.56 0.11 -19.04
CA ALA A 521 32.48 -0.12 -17.93
C ALA A 521 32.55 -1.62 -17.55
N GLY A 522 31.40 -2.30 -17.54
CA GLY A 522 31.33 -3.74 -17.30
C GLY A 522 32.09 -4.56 -18.35
N VAL A 523 31.97 -4.20 -19.63
CA VAL A 523 32.76 -4.82 -20.71
C VAL A 523 34.25 -4.52 -20.56
N GLY A 524 34.61 -3.28 -20.18
CA GLY A 524 35.99 -2.89 -19.90
C GLY A 524 36.65 -3.73 -18.81
N SER A 525 35.87 -4.15 -17.80
CA SER A 525 36.37 -4.99 -16.70
C SER A 525 37.00 -6.32 -17.16
N PHE A 526 36.61 -6.86 -18.33
CA PHE A 526 37.21 -8.10 -18.86
C PHE A 526 38.67 -7.93 -19.29
N ALA A 527 39.11 -6.69 -19.55
CA ALA A 527 40.50 -6.39 -19.90
C ALA A 527 41.40 -6.12 -18.69
N VAL A 528 40.91 -6.35 -17.46
CA VAL A 528 41.74 -6.34 -16.26
C VAL A 528 42.63 -7.59 -16.26
N THR A 529 43.88 -7.43 -16.71
CA THR A 529 44.87 -8.50 -16.85
C THR A 529 45.56 -8.86 -15.53
N ASP A 530 45.68 -7.89 -14.62
CA ASP A 530 46.39 -7.98 -13.35
C ASP A 530 45.82 -7.00 -12.31
N ALA A 531 46.27 -7.15 -11.06
CA ALA A 531 45.75 -6.38 -9.94
C ALA A 531 46.04 -4.87 -10.04
N LEU A 532 47.16 -4.47 -10.65
CA LEU A 532 47.54 -3.06 -10.78
C LEU A 532 46.65 -2.35 -11.80
N VAL A 533 46.40 -2.97 -12.97
CA VAL A 533 45.43 -2.49 -13.96
C VAL A 533 44.04 -2.34 -13.33
N GLY A 534 43.62 -3.33 -12.54
CA GLY A 534 42.34 -3.28 -11.83
C GLY A 534 42.27 -2.13 -10.82
N LEU A 535 43.30 -1.96 -9.99
CA LEU A 535 43.38 -0.91 -8.97
C LEU A 535 43.38 0.50 -9.59
N LEU A 536 44.15 0.72 -10.66
CA LEU A 536 44.20 1.99 -11.37
C LEU A 536 42.85 2.32 -12.03
N THR A 537 42.23 1.33 -12.67
CA THR A 537 40.88 1.46 -13.25
C THR A 537 39.84 1.84 -12.19
N LEU A 538 39.87 1.15 -11.04
CA LEU A 538 38.98 1.43 -9.93
C LEU A 538 39.24 2.82 -9.34
N THR A 539 40.51 3.25 -9.26
CA THR A 539 40.89 4.59 -8.79
C THR A 539 40.28 5.66 -9.69
N VAL A 540 40.40 5.53 -11.01
CA VAL A 540 39.74 6.45 -11.95
C VAL A 540 38.22 6.42 -11.78
N THR A 541 37.62 5.24 -11.63
CA THR A 541 36.18 5.11 -11.37
C THR A 541 35.75 5.85 -10.10
N LEU A 542 36.52 5.74 -9.01
CA LEU A 542 36.25 6.42 -7.75
C LEU A 542 36.50 7.93 -7.84
N LEU A 543 37.49 8.38 -8.60
CA LEU A 543 37.72 9.81 -8.88
C LEU A 543 36.56 10.44 -9.67
N LEU A 544 35.92 9.66 -10.54
CA LEU A 544 34.72 10.08 -11.27
C LEU A 544 33.43 9.95 -10.44
N SER A 545 33.47 9.30 -9.27
CA SER A 545 32.27 9.11 -8.44
C SER A 545 31.52 10.39 -8.02
N PRO A 546 32.14 11.57 -7.82
CA PRO A 546 31.40 12.82 -7.54
C PRO A 546 30.44 13.23 -8.67
N PHE A 547 30.67 12.76 -9.90
CA PHE A 547 29.76 12.94 -11.02
C PHE A 547 28.45 12.16 -10.85
N ALA A 548 28.48 11.04 -10.11
CA ALA A 548 27.38 10.09 -9.95
C ALA A 548 26.76 10.07 -8.55
N VAL A 549 27.49 10.45 -7.50
CA VAL A 549 27.02 10.41 -6.12
C VAL A 549 27.53 11.57 -5.29
N ARG A 550 26.64 12.10 -4.43
CA ARG A 550 26.99 13.13 -3.42
C ARG A 550 27.24 12.56 -2.03
N ARG A 551 26.65 11.40 -1.72
CA ARG A 551 26.78 10.72 -0.42
C ARG A 551 27.37 9.33 -0.63
N VAL A 552 28.46 9.04 0.06
CA VAL A 552 29.22 7.78 -0.09
C VAL A 552 28.54 6.62 0.65
N ARG A 553 27.87 6.89 1.79
CA ARG A 553 27.28 5.85 2.65
C ARG A 553 26.28 4.91 1.95
N PRO A 554 25.30 5.38 1.16
CA PRO A 554 24.37 4.48 0.46
C PRO A 554 25.07 3.59 -0.56
N VAL A 555 26.11 4.10 -1.23
CA VAL A 555 26.91 3.34 -2.18
C VAL A 555 27.69 2.24 -1.47
N LEU A 556 28.33 2.56 -0.34
CA LEU A 556 29.05 1.56 0.46
C LEU A 556 28.14 0.44 0.94
N LEU A 557 26.92 0.77 1.38
CA LEU A 557 25.94 -0.24 1.78
C LEU A 557 25.53 -1.15 0.61
N ARG A 558 25.37 -0.60 -0.60
CA ARG A 558 25.08 -1.39 -1.82
C ARG A 558 26.26 -2.25 -2.25
N LEU A 559 27.48 -1.76 -2.06
CA LEU A 559 28.71 -2.47 -2.39
C LEU A 559 29.09 -3.51 -1.34
N ALA A 560 28.57 -3.47 -0.12
CA ALA A 560 28.97 -4.39 0.95
C ALA A 560 28.76 -5.88 0.60
N PRO A 561 27.60 -6.32 0.07
CA PRO A 561 27.42 -7.72 -0.36
C PRO A 561 28.37 -8.10 -1.50
N VAL A 562 28.63 -7.16 -2.42
CA VAL A 562 29.51 -7.35 -3.57
C VAL A 562 30.97 -7.45 -3.12
N GLY A 563 31.39 -6.62 -2.18
CA GLY A 563 32.72 -6.66 -1.57
C GLY A 563 32.96 -8.00 -0.86
N LEU A 564 31.96 -8.49 -0.12
CA LEU A 564 32.01 -9.83 0.49
C LEU A 564 32.11 -10.93 -0.57
N ALA A 565 31.32 -10.87 -1.64
CA ALA A 565 31.39 -11.82 -2.74
C ALA A 565 32.76 -11.79 -3.45
N ALA A 566 33.28 -10.59 -3.73
CA ALA A 566 34.59 -10.41 -4.35
C ALA A 566 35.71 -10.98 -3.47
N LEU A 567 35.68 -10.71 -2.16
CA LEU A 567 36.62 -11.28 -1.19
C LEU A 567 36.49 -12.80 -1.10
N SER A 568 35.27 -13.35 -1.14
CA SER A 568 35.03 -14.80 -1.14
C SER A 568 35.60 -15.47 -2.38
N VAL A 569 35.43 -14.86 -3.56
CA VAL A 569 36.05 -15.34 -4.81
C VAL A 569 37.56 -15.23 -4.73
N GLY A 570 38.10 -14.10 -4.28
CA GLY A 570 39.55 -13.93 -4.08
C GLY A 570 40.15 -14.97 -3.15
N TRP A 571 39.47 -15.26 -2.03
CA TRP A 571 39.87 -16.30 -1.09
C TRP A 571 39.83 -17.70 -1.71
N SER A 572 38.78 -17.99 -2.49
CA SER A 572 38.64 -19.27 -3.20
C SER A 572 39.74 -19.44 -4.25
N THR A 573 40.05 -18.40 -5.03
CA THR A 573 41.13 -18.38 -6.01
C THR A 573 42.50 -18.59 -5.34
N LEU A 574 42.70 -18.02 -4.16
CA LEU A 574 43.93 -18.20 -3.39
C LEU A 574 44.08 -19.65 -2.89
N LEU A 575 43.02 -20.26 -2.39
CA LEU A 575 43.03 -21.64 -1.88
C LEU A 575 43.13 -22.70 -2.99
N LEU A 576 42.46 -22.48 -4.12
CA LEU A 576 42.35 -23.44 -5.22
C LEU A 576 43.47 -23.29 -6.27
N ASN A 577 44.42 -22.36 -6.08
CA ASN A 577 45.56 -22.25 -6.98
C ASN A 577 46.41 -23.54 -6.92
N ALA A 578 46.82 -24.06 -8.08
CA ALA A 578 47.57 -25.31 -8.21
C ALA A 578 48.90 -25.34 -7.43
N GLY A 579 49.48 -24.17 -7.13
CA GLY A 579 50.68 -24.05 -6.28
C GLY A 579 50.42 -23.95 -4.77
N GLY A 580 49.16 -23.91 -4.34
CA GLY A 580 48.75 -23.67 -2.95
C GLY A 580 48.69 -22.18 -2.57
N ALA A 581 48.06 -21.91 -1.42
CA ALA A 581 47.77 -20.55 -0.91
C ALA A 581 48.97 -19.60 -0.79
N PHE A 582 50.17 -20.15 -0.65
CA PHE A 582 51.42 -19.41 -0.44
C PHE A 582 52.39 -19.48 -1.62
N SER A 583 51.96 -19.99 -2.78
CA SER A 583 52.83 -19.97 -3.96
C SER A 583 53.06 -18.55 -4.48
N PRO A 584 54.24 -18.28 -5.07
CA PRO A 584 54.50 -17.02 -5.76
C PRO A 584 53.42 -16.76 -6.82
N GLY A 585 52.72 -15.62 -6.71
CA GLY A 585 51.68 -15.23 -7.66
C GLY A 585 50.24 -15.57 -7.26
N SER A 586 49.99 -16.44 -6.27
CA SER A 586 48.63 -16.73 -5.77
C SER A 586 47.90 -15.48 -5.27
N GLY A 587 48.60 -14.64 -4.50
CA GLY A 587 48.05 -13.37 -4.03
C GLY A 587 47.75 -12.39 -5.17
N ALA A 588 48.57 -12.36 -6.22
CA ALA A 588 48.38 -11.48 -7.37
C ALA A 588 47.17 -11.92 -8.21
N LEU A 589 46.97 -13.22 -8.39
CA LEU A 589 45.79 -13.78 -9.06
C LEU A 589 44.51 -13.51 -8.28
N ALA A 590 44.52 -13.74 -6.96
CA ALA A 590 43.39 -13.42 -6.10
C ALA A 590 43.05 -11.91 -6.12
N ALA A 591 44.07 -11.04 -6.03
CA ALA A 591 43.89 -9.59 -6.08
C ALA A 591 43.35 -9.11 -7.43
N LYS A 592 43.81 -9.70 -8.54
CA LYS A 592 43.25 -9.47 -9.88
C LYS A 592 41.77 -9.79 -9.93
N GLU A 593 41.36 -10.96 -9.42
CA GLU A 593 39.96 -11.38 -9.45
C GLU A 593 39.07 -10.45 -8.62
N VAL A 594 39.53 -10.05 -7.44
CA VAL A 594 38.83 -9.07 -6.59
C VAL A 594 38.68 -7.73 -7.31
N THR A 595 39.77 -7.17 -7.85
CA THR A 595 39.71 -5.86 -8.52
C THR A 595 38.90 -5.91 -9.80
N ARG A 596 38.91 -7.02 -10.55
CA ARG A 596 38.05 -7.24 -11.72
C ARG A 596 36.57 -7.21 -11.37
N ILE A 597 36.16 -7.93 -10.32
CA ILE A 597 34.76 -7.93 -9.83
C ILE A 597 34.35 -6.52 -9.39
N LEU A 598 35.23 -5.81 -8.68
CA LEU A 598 34.95 -4.43 -8.27
C LEU A 598 34.83 -3.48 -9.47
N CYS A 599 35.70 -3.58 -10.48
CA CYS A 599 35.61 -2.81 -11.72
C CYS A 599 34.31 -3.11 -12.51
N LEU A 600 33.80 -4.34 -12.44
CA LEU A 600 32.53 -4.71 -13.05
C LEU A 600 31.33 -4.06 -12.33
N VAL A 601 31.32 -4.09 -10.99
CA VAL A 601 30.10 -3.77 -10.23
C VAL A 601 30.05 -2.32 -9.74
N VAL A 602 31.18 -1.71 -9.41
CA VAL A 602 31.23 -0.35 -8.83
C VAL A 602 30.59 0.71 -9.75
N PRO A 603 30.90 0.78 -11.06
CA PRO A 603 30.24 1.73 -11.96
C PRO A 603 28.71 1.57 -11.96
N GLY A 604 28.21 0.33 -12.05
CA GLY A 604 26.78 0.05 -11.99
C GLY A 604 26.14 0.46 -10.65
N ALA A 605 26.79 0.15 -9.53
CA ALA A 605 26.30 0.51 -8.19
C ALA A 605 26.25 2.03 -7.95
N LEU A 606 27.17 2.79 -8.56
CA LEU A 606 27.16 4.25 -8.54
C LEU A 606 25.99 4.82 -9.35
N LEU A 607 25.71 4.26 -10.53
CA LEU A 607 24.71 4.78 -11.47
C LEU A 607 23.28 4.31 -11.18
N VAL A 608 23.08 3.11 -10.62
CA VAL A 608 21.74 2.53 -10.41
C VAL A 608 20.84 3.39 -9.52
N GLY A 609 21.43 4.16 -8.58
CA GLY A 609 20.67 5.08 -7.72
C GLY A 609 20.10 6.29 -8.44
N LEU A 610 20.52 6.53 -9.68
CA LEU A 610 20.07 7.63 -10.53
C LEU A 610 18.99 7.18 -11.53
N LEU A 611 18.77 5.87 -11.68
CA LEU A 611 17.73 5.34 -12.57
C LEU A 611 16.37 5.58 -11.94
N ARG A 612 15.55 6.37 -12.64
CA ARG A 612 14.15 6.62 -12.29
C ARG A 612 13.25 5.72 -13.14
N PRO A 613 12.37 4.89 -12.54
CA PRO A 613 11.48 3.98 -13.28
C PRO A 613 10.69 4.66 -14.40
N SER A 614 10.13 5.84 -14.16
CA SER A 614 9.26 6.53 -15.13
C SER A 614 10.03 7.03 -16.36
N THR A 615 11.18 7.69 -16.17
CA THR A 615 12.01 8.18 -17.29
C THR A 615 12.73 7.04 -18.00
N LEU A 616 13.05 5.95 -17.30
CA LEU A 616 13.60 4.74 -17.90
C LEU A 616 12.58 4.11 -18.85
N ALA A 617 11.31 3.99 -18.42
CA ALA A 617 10.24 3.50 -19.27
C ALA A 617 10.06 4.35 -20.53
N ASP A 618 10.06 5.68 -20.37
CA ASP A 618 9.97 6.62 -21.48
C ASP A 618 11.14 6.44 -22.47
N ALA A 619 12.37 6.28 -21.96
CA ALA A 619 13.54 6.10 -22.81
C ALA A 619 13.53 4.75 -23.55
N LEU A 620 13.20 3.65 -22.86
CA LEU A 620 13.06 2.32 -23.46
C LEU A 620 11.98 2.30 -24.55
N GLY A 621 10.82 2.90 -24.27
CA GLY A 621 9.70 2.95 -25.21
C GLY A 621 9.93 3.89 -26.39
N GLN A 622 10.50 5.07 -26.18
CA GLN A 622 10.67 6.08 -27.25
C GLN A 622 11.95 5.88 -28.07
N ARG A 623 13.06 5.49 -27.44
CA ARG A 623 14.38 5.40 -28.11
C ARG A 623 14.70 4.01 -28.61
N LEU A 624 14.43 2.97 -27.81
CA LEU A 624 14.63 1.59 -28.23
C LEU A 624 13.39 0.96 -28.88
N ARG A 625 12.24 1.66 -28.87
CA ARG A 625 10.97 1.19 -29.45
C ARG A 625 10.51 -0.15 -28.86
N LEU A 626 10.84 -0.41 -27.61
CA LEU A 626 10.38 -1.61 -26.93
C LEU A 626 8.86 -1.58 -26.74
N PRO A 627 8.19 -2.75 -26.74
CA PRO A 627 6.74 -2.82 -26.53
C PRO A 627 6.33 -2.16 -25.20
N ALA A 628 5.26 -1.37 -25.23
CA ALA A 628 4.86 -0.56 -24.07
C ALA A 628 4.48 -1.40 -22.84
N ARG A 629 3.79 -2.53 -23.04
CA ARG A 629 3.31 -3.38 -21.93
C ARG A 629 4.45 -3.85 -21.00
N PRO A 630 5.47 -4.60 -21.47
CA PRO A 630 6.55 -5.05 -20.57
C PRO A 630 7.34 -3.89 -19.96
N VAL A 631 7.55 -2.80 -20.70
CA VAL A 631 8.30 -1.63 -20.23
C VAL A 631 7.57 -0.91 -19.08
N VAL A 632 6.29 -0.61 -19.28
CA VAL A 632 5.48 0.13 -18.31
C VAL A 632 5.18 -0.74 -17.09
N THR A 633 4.83 -2.01 -17.26
CA THR A 633 4.63 -2.94 -16.14
C THR A 633 5.91 -3.11 -15.31
N ALA A 634 7.08 -3.23 -15.96
CA ALA A 634 8.36 -3.27 -15.24
C ALA A 634 8.61 -1.99 -14.45
N SER A 635 8.34 -0.80 -15.02
CA SER A 635 8.51 0.46 -14.29
C SER A 635 7.56 0.61 -13.11
N ALA A 636 6.30 0.20 -13.26
CA ALA A 636 5.32 0.23 -12.17
C ALA A 636 5.73 -0.75 -11.06
N GLY A 637 6.27 -1.92 -11.42
CA GLY A 637 6.85 -2.87 -10.47
C GLY A 637 8.09 -2.33 -9.74
N LEU A 638 8.99 -1.64 -10.44
CA LEU A 638 10.17 -0.99 -9.84
C LEU A 638 9.78 0.09 -8.82
N LEU A 639 8.69 0.83 -9.06
CA LEU A 639 8.17 1.82 -8.12
C LEU A 639 7.72 1.20 -6.78
N ARG A 640 7.29 -0.08 -6.80
CA ARG A 640 6.81 -0.81 -5.62
C ARG A 640 7.91 -1.45 -4.78
N LEU A 641 9.17 -1.40 -5.22
CA LEU A 641 10.28 -1.99 -4.46
C LEU A 641 10.43 -1.39 -3.06
N ASP A 642 10.14 -0.10 -2.89
CA ASP A 642 10.21 0.58 -1.59
C ASP A 642 9.11 0.12 -0.62
N ASP A 643 7.98 -0.38 -1.13
CA ASP A 643 6.91 -0.95 -0.30
C ASP A 643 7.37 -2.23 0.39
N PHE A 644 8.20 -3.05 -0.25
CA PHE A 644 8.63 -4.33 0.33
C PHE A 644 9.36 -4.19 1.66
N ALA A 645 10.21 -3.19 1.81
CA ALA A 645 10.90 -2.93 3.07
C ALA A 645 9.94 -2.43 4.17
N ARG A 646 8.85 -1.75 3.80
CA ARG A 646 7.79 -1.35 4.73
C ARG A 646 6.94 -2.55 5.13
N SER A 647 6.45 -3.32 4.17
CA SER A 647 5.62 -4.52 4.42
C SER A 647 6.38 -5.57 5.23
N TRP A 648 7.67 -5.79 4.94
CA TRP A 648 8.52 -6.67 5.76
C TRP A 648 8.57 -6.23 7.23
N ARG A 649 8.79 -4.94 7.48
CA ARG A 649 8.84 -4.40 8.85
C ARG A 649 7.49 -4.51 9.55
N ALA A 650 6.39 -4.20 8.87
CA ALA A 650 5.04 -4.34 9.41
C ALA A 650 4.74 -5.80 9.80
N MET A 651 4.95 -6.76 8.90
CA MET A 651 4.76 -8.19 9.19
C MET A 651 5.65 -8.68 10.34
N ALA A 652 6.91 -8.22 10.39
CA ALA A 652 7.83 -8.57 11.48
C ALA A 652 7.36 -8.00 12.83
N GLN A 653 6.87 -6.76 12.86
CA GLN A 653 6.31 -6.12 14.04
C GLN A 653 5.05 -6.84 14.54
N VAL A 654 4.11 -7.20 13.64
CA VAL A 654 2.90 -7.94 14.02
C VAL A 654 3.24 -9.30 14.61
N ARG A 655 4.19 -10.04 14.01
CA ARG A 655 4.65 -11.32 14.58
C ARG A 655 5.31 -11.15 15.95
N HIS A 656 6.01 -10.04 16.15
CA HIS A 656 6.65 -9.72 17.43
C HIS A 656 5.65 -9.43 18.55
N VAL A 657 4.64 -8.59 18.32
CA VAL A 657 3.58 -8.33 19.31
C VAL A 657 2.69 -9.54 19.57
N ARG A 658 2.64 -10.50 18.64
CA ARG A 658 1.85 -11.73 18.78
C ARG A 658 2.58 -12.92 19.42
N GLY A 659 3.82 -12.74 19.86
CA GLY A 659 4.59 -13.82 20.50
C GLY A 659 5.21 -14.81 19.52
N LEU A 660 5.11 -14.54 18.21
CA LEU A 660 5.51 -15.44 17.12
C LEU A 660 6.95 -15.19 16.63
N ALA A 661 7.64 -14.18 17.15
CA ALA A 661 9.02 -13.93 16.79
C ALA A 661 9.97 -15.01 17.37
N PRO A 662 11.02 -15.41 16.63
CA PRO A 662 11.88 -16.52 17.00
C PRO A 662 12.70 -16.19 18.25
N ARG A 663 12.90 -17.22 19.08
CA ARG A 663 13.90 -17.21 20.16
C ARG A 663 15.32 -17.11 19.55
N ARG A 664 16.33 -16.85 20.39
CA ARG A 664 17.74 -16.59 19.99
C ARG A 664 18.43 -17.67 19.11
N SER A 665 17.77 -18.78 18.78
CA SER A 665 18.32 -19.85 17.93
C SER A 665 18.48 -19.42 16.45
N PRO A 666 19.64 -19.72 15.81
CA PRO A 666 19.86 -19.46 14.38
C PRO A 666 18.81 -20.11 13.47
N VAL A 667 18.43 -21.35 13.75
CA VAL A 667 17.43 -22.11 12.97
C VAL A 667 16.06 -21.41 13.01
N ALA A 668 15.67 -20.89 14.18
CA ALA A 668 14.42 -20.18 14.35
C ALA A 668 14.40 -18.86 13.55
N ARG A 669 15.53 -18.15 13.47
CA ARG A 669 15.67 -16.94 12.63
C ARG A 669 15.54 -17.25 11.14
N VAL A 670 16.16 -18.34 10.67
CA VAL A 670 16.02 -18.78 9.27
C VAL A 670 14.57 -19.13 8.95
N ARG A 671 13.90 -19.88 9.82
CA ARG A 671 12.48 -20.22 9.64
C ARG A 671 11.58 -18.97 9.63
N GLN A 672 11.86 -17.99 10.51
CA GLN A 672 11.13 -16.72 10.50
C GLN A 672 11.35 -15.99 9.19
N ALA A 673 12.60 -15.84 8.74
CA ALA A 673 12.92 -15.20 7.47
C ALA A 673 12.17 -15.85 6.32
N ALA A 674 12.17 -17.19 6.23
CA ALA A 674 11.40 -17.92 5.22
C ALA A 674 9.89 -17.60 5.27
N SER A 675 9.29 -17.57 6.47
CA SER A 675 7.86 -17.24 6.62
C SER A 675 7.54 -15.77 6.33
N LEU A 676 8.47 -14.84 6.58
CA LEU A 676 8.31 -13.42 6.26
C LEU A 676 8.43 -13.23 4.74
N THR A 677 9.35 -13.94 4.09
CA THR A 677 9.50 -13.94 2.64
C THR A 677 8.25 -14.49 1.96
N LEU A 678 7.64 -15.57 2.49
CA LEU A 678 6.38 -16.08 1.94
C LEU A 678 5.24 -15.07 2.08
N GLY A 679 5.09 -14.44 3.25
CA GLY A 679 4.08 -13.39 3.46
C GLY A 679 4.30 -12.20 2.52
N LEU A 680 5.55 -11.79 2.33
CA LEU A 680 5.92 -10.73 1.40
C LEU A 680 5.59 -11.10 -0.05
N LEU A 681 5.81 -12.36 -0.45
CA LEU A 681 5.46 -12.84 -1.78
C LEU A 681 3.95 -12.80 -2.01
N VAL A 682 3.15 -13.26 -1.04
CA VAL A 682 1.67 -13.20 -1.13
C VAL A 682 1.19 -11.76 -1.26
N HIS A 683 1.70 -10.86 -0.41
CA HIS A 683 1.38 -9.43 -0.48
C HIS A 683 1.80 -8.81 -1.83
N ALA A 684 2.99 -9.14 -2.33
CA ALA A 684 3.47 -8.65 -3.63
C ALA A 684 2.59 -9.12 -4.80
N LEU A 685 2.13 -10.38 -4.78
CA LEU A 685 1.23 -10.91 -5.80
C LEU A 685 -0.12 -10.18 -5.80
N ARG A 686 -0.68 -9.92 -4.61
CA ARG A 686 -1.95 -9.18 -4.47
C ARG A 686 -1.83 -7.74 -4.90
N ALA A 687 -0.81 -7.04 -4.43
CA ALA A 687 -0.53 -5.67 -4.85
C ALA A 687 -0.34 -5.58 -6.38
N ALA A 688 0.28 -6.61 -7.00
CA ALA A 688 0.39 -6.69 -8.45
C ALA A 688 -0.95 -6.92 -9.15
N GLN A 689 -1.85 -7.76 -8.59
CA GLN A 689 -3.20 -7.95 -9.12
C GLN A 689 -4.02 -6.65 -9.05
N GLU A 690 -4.02 -5.96 -7.90
CA GLU A 690 -4.72 -4.69 -7.73
C GLU A 690 -4.18 -3.62 -8.68
N LEU A 691 -2.85 -3.53 -8.82
CA LEU A 691 -2.20 -2.63 -9.76
C LEU A 691 -2.58 -2.97 -11.21
N SER A 692 -2.67 -4.24 -11.58
CA SER A 692 -3.10 -4.67 -12.91
C SER A 692 -4.52 -4.19 -13.22
N VAL A 693 -5.46 -4.43 -12.29
CA VAL A 693 -6.86 -3.95 -12.42
C VAL A 693 -6.89 -2.43 -12.56
N ALA A 694 -6.09 -1.70 -11.76
CA ALA A 694 -6.01 -0.24 -11.83
C ALA A 694 -5.39 0.29 -13.13
N MET A 695 -4.44 -0.46 -13.71
CA MET A 695 -3.84 -0.13 -15.00
C MET A 695 -4.85 -0.38 -16.13
N ASP A 696 -5.56 -1.51 -16.09
CA ASP A 696 -6.54 -1.90 -17.11
C ASP A 696 -7.78 -1.00 -17.09
N ALA A 697 -8.23 -0.58 -15.90
CA ALA A 697 -9.21 0.48 -15.72
C ALA A 697 -8.82 1.81 -16.41
N ARG A 698 -7.52 2.07 -16.60
CA ARG A 698 -6.98 3.22 -17.34
C ARG A 698 -6.56 2.85 -18.77
N GLY A 699 -7.17 1.81 -19.31
CA GLY A 699 -7.07 1.39 -20.71
C GLY A 699 -5.78 0.66 -21.06
N PHE A 700 -5.02 0.14 -20.09
CA PHE A 700 -3.72 -0.50 -20.32
C PHE A 700 -3.83 -1.84 -21.09
N ALA A 701 -4.80 -2.70 -20.77
CA ALA A 701 -5.03 -3.98 -21.45
C ALA A 701 -5.16 -3.84 -22.98
N ALA A 702 -5.86 -2.79 -23.44
CA ALA A 702 -6.15 -2.55 -24.85
C ALA A 702 -5.05 -1.79 -25.63
N VAL A 703 -3.95 -1.41 -24.98
CA VAL A 703 -2.89 -0.59 -25.60
C VAL A 703 -2.12 -1.37 -26.66
N ARG A 704 -2.29 -0.99 -27.93
CA ARG A 704 -1.44 -1.44 -29.06
C ARG A 704 -0.31 -0.46 -29.37
N ARG A 705 -0.58 0.84 -29.22
CA ARG A 705 0.38 1.94 -29.34
C ARG A 705 0.18 2.87 -28.15
N ARG A 706 1.28 3.46 -27.68
CA ARG A 706 1.30 4.35 -26.52
C ARG A 706 2.00 5.64 -26.90
N THR A 707 1.41 6.78 -26.57
CA THR A 707 2.07 8.09 -26.65
C THR A 707 2.66 8.46 -25.29
N TYR A 708 3.51 9.49 -25.25
CA TYR A 708 4.20 9.89 -24.03
C TYR A 708 4.00 11.39 -23.81
N ALA A 709 3.65 11.79 -22.59
CA ALA A 709 3.42 13.20 -22.24
C ALA A 709 4.73 14.01 -22.28
N LEU A 710 5.85 13.36 -21.95
CA LEU A 710 7.18 13.95 -21.97
C LEU A 710 8.09 13.24 -22.99
N PRO A 711 8.89 14.00 -23.76
CA PRO A 711 9.87 13.43 -24.68
C PRO A 711 11.10 12.93 -23.92
N SER A 712 11.59 11.75 -24.28
CA SER A 712 12.92 11.28 -23.86
C SER A 712 13.96 11.85 -24.82
N THR A 713 14.67 12.93 -24.45
CA THR A 713 15.72 13.53 -25.30
C THR A 713 17.12 13.01 -24.96
N PHE A 714 18.02 13.08 -25.95
CA PHE A 714 19.46 12.89 -25.77
C PHE A 714 20.14 14.25 -25.93
N GLY A 715 20.86 14.70 -24.92
CA GLY A 715 21.54 15.99 -24.86
C GLY A 715 23.06 15.86 -24.67
N ARG A 716 23.72 17.00 -24.42
CA ARG A 716 25.18 17.06 -24.21
C ARG A 716 25.63 16.30 -22.96
N ALA A 717 24.83 16.32 -21.90
CA ALA A 717 25.14 15.58 -20.66
C ALA A 717 25.23 14.07 -20.91
N ASP A 718 24.36 13.54 -21.78
CA ASP A 718 24.34 12.13 -22.15
C ASP A 718 25.59 11.72 -22.93
N ALA A 719 26.02 12.59 -23.86
CA ALA A 719 27.27 12.38 -24.58
C ALA A 719 28.47 12.34 -23.64
N VAL A 720 28.55 13.25 -22.67
CA VAL A 720 29.60 13.24 -21.63
C VAL A 720 29.54 11.96 -20.79
N CYS A 721 28.32 11.54 -20.39
CA CYS A 721 28.14 10.31 -19.62
C CYS A 721 28.61 9.07 -20.39
N LEU A 722 28.28 8.97 -21.68
CA LEU A 722 28.74 7.88 -22.54
C LEU A 722 30.24 7.94 -22.81
N LEU A 723 30.83 9.13 -22.97
CA LEU A 723 32.28 9.31 -23.09
C LEU A 723 33.02 8.79 -21.85
N VAL A 724 32.47 9.02 -20.65
CA VAL A 724 32.99 8.40 -19.42
C VAL A 724 32.90 6.87 -19.52
N GLY A 725 31.81 6.32 -20.06
CA GLY A 725 31.67 4.89 -20.31
C GLY A 725 32.73 4.34 -21.26
N VAL A 726 32.99 5.04 -22.37
CA VAL A 726 34.04 4.70 -23.34
C VAL A 726 35.43 4.78 -22.71
N LEU A 727 35.69 5.79 -21.87
CA LEU A 727 36.93 5.87 -21.11
C LEU A 727 37.11 4.63 -20.22
N LEU A 728 36.07 4.22 -19.48
CA LEU A 728 36.12 3.03 -18.62
C LEU A 728 36.22 1.71 -19.41
N LEU A 729 35.75 1.67 -20.66
CA LEU A 729 35.93 0.54 -21.57
C LEU A 729 37.40 0.41 -22.02
N VAL A 730 38.02 1.52 -22.41
CA VAL A 730 39.35 1.54 -23.05
C VAL A 730 40.48 1.59 -22.03
N LEU A 731 40.27 2.18 -20.86
CA LEU A 731 41.30 2.39 -19.82
C LEU A 731 42.01 1.09 -19.38
N PRO A 732 41.32 -0.03 -19.10
CA PRO A 732 42.01 -1.26 -18.69
C PRO A 732 42.87 -1.84 -19.80
N TRP A 733 42.40 -1.75 -21.06
CA TRP A 733 43.16 -2.17 -22.24
C TRP A 733 44.44 -1.36 -22.41
N THR A 734 44.36 -0.03 -22.31
CA THR A 734 45.54 0.83 -22.49
C THR A 734 46.52 0.70 -21.34
N LEU A 735 46.04 0.56 -20.10
CA LEU A 735 46.90 0.27 -18.96
C LEU A 735 47.57 -1.10 -19.11
N GLY A 736 46.84 -2.12 -19.56
CA GLY A 736 47.40 -3.46 -19.81
C GLY A 736 48.49 -3.47 -20.88
N THR A 737 48.32 -2.72 -21.98
CA THR A 737 49.36 -2.63 -23.03
C THR A 737 50.57 -1.82 -22.58
N VAL A 738 50.37 -0.71 -21.86
CA VAL A 738 51.47 0.15 -21.39
C VAL A 738 52.27 -0.51 -20.26
N LEU A 739 51.60 -1.19 -19.33
CA LEU A 739 52.24 -1.85 -18.19
C LEU A 739 52.78 -3.23 -18.56
N GLY A 740 52.17 -3.92 -19.53
CA GLY A 740 52.61 -5.21 -20.05
C GLY A 740 53.73 -5.14 -21.10
N ALA A 741 54.04 -3.96 -21.64
CA ALA A 741 55.19 -3.72 -22.51
C ALA A 741 56.51 -3.50 -21.74
N ARG A 742 56.58 -3.91 -20.47
CA ARG A 742 57.77 -3.81 -19.61
C ARG A 742 58.23 -5.18 -19.14
#